data_AF-A0A5C6E2V6-F1
#
_entry.id   AF-A0A5C6E2V6-F1
#
_cell.length_a   1.000
_cell.length_b   1.000
_cell.length_c   1.000
_cell.angle_alpha   90.00
_cell.angle_beta   90.00
_cell.angle_gamma   90.00
#
_symmetry.space_group_name_H-M   'P 1'
#
loop_
_entity.id
_entity.type
_entity.pdbx_description
1 polymer ?
#
loop_
_entity_poly.entity_id
_entity_poly.type
_entity_poly.pdbx_seq_one_letter_code
_entity_poly.pdbx_strand_id
1 'polypeptide(L)'
;MMAGNASLFGQAPGTFPPDNGSRLSPSTAVPTSKNSDNLPVKGFLFLDESGTPVLMPAMSFEEIDRLKSLDAGIESRSQGYSFQSLQLVGSTTTTRAEFELVLRFTIQPNDGRMVAVPIGMSNFHPLGPPEVIGLSDYRLTGSASEGGHVLLVKATEEQEVVVKMKVSARITSGPPRTIRFQLPDVPSQINMIVNEPNVTGEIVGRGDEVIQVKGNKKTSTRFSIESGGGDFTLRWGNLDRDSDGSTLLEIDNSRIVVQWDSPQDQPLVNCQMIVRSVRGTADELRIRLPKNAVLFGTPTLGSGGQEAQFVGPIASPEGDVIELQIPKQDSQQRIDLNFQLQLTTNDPTGSSPLSFRVPEIIGALRQRGEVQIVTGDEFRLRWRSRPWVHSILSQPNEENGRSYFFRYDRAAFELPIWLATTHRQLRLSTESEISLHDSVARMEYRILPSGRVSEGTMLKLSLGDWRLRSIENLETGERIEALANLPYYEIFLESNNSEDPSPIRVVAEHDLAAGPLSMQLQIPRIADLDETMQIQSSLVYLNNRGRSSLVVDLEASKNLDRALRIENSGFAESTMTRYRVIPADATAELVGWVVEKSPRISLSGDATIAIEADKLTTTWDWVLTSSLDLQGRLPIQITSVLDRDQEPALLKERSPDSDLNAPPVSQISQNQNTDSSLLPLTNANRLLAAPPPPESESQTYSESQPEADAPTETGNNDLLDRGPGTPSWTVTVNNQPAVLQGVGGDQFVLISDQLSSGMMTLRWNISSPLRIESSRDELSIDRIEPIATPRPIAVDMTYEGLMRVALQGDMLTDLLQVETQPTEFDRGLGESENMMVFDALPRQPILVRLRSRTDNQENTFIAKAVLRTAVGEATRMEQLLAEVHGRGELRIGIPRGDYPISVEASVDSQSVGVRREKNELVITLPTDDSSHHLDLRVWIPIDAADATGTSKGTAIIFEQIEPSIELPIGVGRIFWEIYSPSDRHILWATPSLERSMAWVFDRLRLYREPTQTSQSLAYWVGEGSLAEVPAGNRYLYQGVDARAFRAIFVSRTILWMVTASMVLVLGMLFTFVPRTRHPFSAVIAAVLFAGILIIAPDAAVLMGQLGLIALVLVVVMLAIRSLVQSPDPISALSNRRVRRSDLSSQQDKEESPSAEGKSLSATRSLAASSRIDKVAP
;
A
#
# COMPACT_ATOMS: atom_id res chain seq x y z
N MET A 1 35.98 43.84 -40.42
CA MET A 1 36.48 42.55 -40.96
C MET A 1 37.02 41.77 -39.77
N MET A 2 36.97 40.44 -39.78
CA MET A 2 37.08 39.58 -38.57
C MET A 2 35.89 39.81 -37.62
N ALA A 3 34.85 38.97 -37.56
CA ALA A 3 34.73 37.53 -37.82
C ALA A 3 35.58 36.67 -36.87
N GLY A 4 34.88 35.83 -36.10
CA GLY A 4 35.44 34.88 -35.13
C GLY A 4 34.31 33.95 -34.68
N ASN A 5 34.32 32.71 -35.16
CA ASN A 5 33.25 31.75 -34.88
C ASN A 5 33.40 31.20 -33.45
N ALA A 6 32.30 31.17 -32.69
CA ALA A 6 32.15 30.27 -31.55
C ALA A 6 31.83 28.86 -32.07
N SER A 7 32.79 28.22 -32.73
CA SER A 7 32.64 26.86 -33.23
C SER A 7 32.73 25.83 -32.10
N LEU A 8 31.80 24.88 -32.12
CA LEU A 8 31.76 23.69 -31.25
C LEU A 8 33.14 23.02 -31.08
N PHE A 9 33.69 23.07 -29.87
CA PHE A 9 34.79 22.17 -29.49
C PHE A 9 34.24 20.80 -29.09
N GLY A 10 33.82 20.02 -30.09
CA GLY A 10 33.75 18.58 -29.94
C GLY A 10 35.16 18.02 -29.76
N GLN A 11 35.36 17.13 -28.78
CA GLN A 11 36.67 16.53 -28.52
C GLN A 11 37.06 15.61 -29.70
N ALA A 12 38.27 15.78 -30.24
CA ALA A 12 38.71 15.00 -31.38
C ALA A 12 38.91 13.50 -31.02
N PRO A 13 38.58 12.55 -31.92
CA PRO A 13 38.72 11.13 -31.64
C PRO A 13 40.17 10.75 -31.29
N GLY A 14 40.35 10.07 -30.15
CA GLY A 14 41.66 9.62 -29.66
C GLY A 14 42.32 10.52 -28.60
N THR A 15 41.67 11.60 -28.16
CA THR A 15 42.16 12.43 -27.05
C THR A 15 41.49 12.03 -25.72
N PHE A 16 42.27 11.75 -24.67
CA PHE A 16 41.73 11.49 -23.32
C PHE A 16 41.18 12.78 -22.67
N PRO A 17 40.19 12.70 -21.77
CA PRO A 17 39.79 13.82 -20.92
C PRO A 17 40.88 14.16 -19.89
N PRO A 18 40.92 15.41 -19.36
CA PRO A 18 41.84 15.79 -18.30
C PRO A 18 41.51 15.06 -16.98
N ASP A 19 42.55 14.67 -16.23
CA ASP A 19 42.49 13.68 -15.13
C ASP A 19 41.80 14.16 -13.82
N ASN A 20 41.16 15.33 -13.85
CA ASN A 20 40.55 15.98 -12.68
C ASN A 20 39.00 15.88 -12.74
N GLY A 21 38.46 14.68 -12.59
CA GLY A 21 37.01 14.45 -12.51
C GLY A 21 36.63 13.04 -12.03
N SER A 22 35.71 12.98 -11.06
CA SER A 22 35.06 11.74 -10.58
C SER A 22 35.96 10.56 -10.21
N ARG A 23 36.76 10.71 -9.14
CA ARG A 23 37.03 9.60 -8.20
C ARG A 23 36.75 10.07 -6.77
N LEU A 24 35.78 9.44 -6.11
CA LEU A 24 35.62 9.50 -4.66
C LEU A 24 36.08 8.17 -4.08
N SER A 25 37.34 8.12 -3.63
CA SER A 25 37.84 7.04 -2.78
C SER A 25 37.54 7.39 -1.31
N PRO A 26 37.25 6.41 -0.44
CA PRO A 26 37.03 6.67 0.98
C PRO A 26 38.32 7.16 1.63
N SER A 27 38.27 8.33 2.29
CA SER A 27 39.40 8.92 3.00
C SER A 27 39.03 9.17 4.46
N THR A 28 39.75 8.51 5.37
CA THR A 28 39.49 8.57 6.82
C THR A 28 40.06 9.85 7.44
N ALA A 29 39.30 10.95 7.38
CA ALA A 29 39.58 12.15 8.15
C ALA A 29 38.30 12.95 8.46
N VAL A 30 38.06 13.26 9.74
CA VAL A 30 37.04 14.24 10.14
C VAL A 30 37.64 15.63 10.13
N PRO A 31 37.05 16.56 9.37
CA PRO A 31 36.90 17.94 9.85
C PRO A 31 35.45 18.39 9.78
N THR A 32 35.00 19.10 10.82
CA THR A 32 33.64 19.67 10.90
C THR A 32 33.52 20.96 10.07
N SER A 33 32.62 20.99 9.09
CA SER A 33 32.09 22.24 8.52
C SER A 33 30.61 22.10 8.16
N LYS A 34 29.85 23.18 8.36
CA LYS A 34 28.42 23.25 8.04
C LYS A 34 28.19 23.57 6.56
N ASN A 35 27.01 23.16 6.08
CA ASN A 35 26.31 23.60 4.87
C ASN A 35 27.03 23.38 3.52
N SER A 36 26.53 22.39 2.78
CA SER A 36 26.47 22.43 1.31
C SER A 36 24.99 22.33 0.91
N ASP A 37 24.47 23.32 0.20
CA ASP A 37 23.05 23.34 -0.19
C ASP A 37 22.72 22.21 -1.18
N ASN A 38 21.91 21.24 -0.74
CA ASN A 38 21.25 20.32 -1.66
C ASN A 38 20.21 21.08 -2.49
N LEU A 39 20.18 20.84 -3.80
CA LEU A 39 19.14 21.36 -4.69
C LEU A 39 17.76 20.83 -4.22
N PRO A 40 16.83 21.70 -3.80
CA PRO A 40 15.53 21.26 -3.31
C PRO A 40 14.70 20.71 -4.47
N VAL A 41 14.49 19.39 -4.50
CA VAL A 41 13.64 18.72 -5.49
C VAL A 41 12.20 19.16 -5.27
N LYS A 42 11.67 19.98 -6.17
CA LYS A 42 10.31 20.56 -6.06
C LYS A 42 9.20 19.58 -6.46
N GLY A 43 9.56 18.48 -7.12
CA GLY A 43 8.66 17.45 -7.61
C GLY A 43 9.35 16.57 -8.65
N PHE A 44 8.73 15.42 -8.93
CA PHE A 44 9.17 14.48 -9.95
C PHE A 44 8.22 14.51 -11.14
N LEU A 45 8.77 14.32 -12.35
CA LEU A 45 8.00 14.30 -13.59
C LEU A 45 7.83 12.84 -14.04
N PHE A 46 6.60 12.36 -14.03
CA PHE A 46 6.22 11.05 -14.52
C PHE A 46 5.56 11.17 -15.90
N LEU A 47 5.43 10.06 -16.62
CA LEU A 47 4.59 9.95 -17.81
C LEU A 47 3.38 9.10 -17.43
N ASP A 48 2.18 9.50 -17.83
CA ASP A 48 1.01 8.62 -17.77
C ASP A 48 1.00 7.60 -18.92
N GLU A 49 -0.01 6.72 -18.96
CA GLU A 49 -0.16 5.70 -20.00
C GLU A 49 -0.32 6.26 -21.43
N SER A 50 -0.69 7.54 -21.57
CA SER A 50 -0.76 8.24 -22.86
C SER A 50 0.59 8.86 -23.28
N GLY A 51 1.61 8.80 -22.41
CA GLY A 51 2.89 9.49 -22.58
C GLY A 51 2.84 10.98 -22.20
N THR A 52 1.80 11.45 -21.52
CA THR A 52 1.67 12.85 -21.10
C THR A 52 2.46 13.10 -19.82
N PRO A 53 3.30 14.16 -19.75
CA PRO A 53 4.12 14.42 -18.57
C PRO A 53 3.32 15.02 -17.41
N VAL A 54 3.16 14.25 -16.34
CA VAL A 54 2.48 14.63 -15.09
C VAL A 54 3.52 14.99 -14.03
N LEU A 55 3.42 16.19 -13.47
CA LEU A 55 4.29 16.65 -12.38
C LEU A 55 3.69 16.29 -11.02
N MET A 56 4.41 15.54 -10.20
CA MET A 56 4.05 15.22 -8.82
C MET A 56 4.92 16.04 -7.85
N PRO A 57 4.41 17.16 -7.29
CA PRO A 57 5.16 18.01 -6.38
C PRO A 57 5.28 17.42 -4.97
N ALA A 58 6.28 17.88 -4.22
CA ALA A 58 6.47 17.63 -2.78
C ALA A 58 6.65 16.17 -2.31
N MET A 59 6.78 15.19 -3.21
CA MET A 59 7.20 13.83 -2.88
C MET A 59 8.74 13.72 -2.82
N SER A 60 9.28 12.95 -1.89
CA SER A 60 10.73 12.68 -1.79
C SER A 60 11.15 11.49 -2.66
N PHE A 61 12.46 11.31 -2.88
CA PHE A 61 12.95 10.16 -3.65
C PHE A 61 12.69 8.83 -2.92
N GLU A 62 12.84 8.86 -1.60
CA GLU A 62 12.68 7.74 -0.68
C GLU A 62 11.22 7.29 -0.63
N GLU A 63 10.25 8.21 -0.67
CA GLU A 63 8.82 7.86 -0.72
C GLU A 63 8.42 7.29 -2.09
N ILE A 64 9.06 7.71 -3.19
CA ILE A 64 8.88 7.07 -4.52
C ILE A 64 9.43 5.64 -4.50
N ASP A 65 10.62 5.43 -3.94
CA ASP A 65 11.24 4.11 -3.87
C ASP A 65 10.46 3.19 -2.93
N ARG A 66 9.93 3.73 -1.82
CA ARG A 66 8.99 3.06 -0.91
C ARG A 66 7.70 2.67 -1.61
N LEU A 67 7.07 3.56 -2.39
CA LEU A 67 5.85 3.24 -3.14
C LEU A 67 6.10 2.15 -4.19
N LYS A 68 7.23 2.19 -4.90
CA LYS A 68 7.65 1.09 -5.80
C LYS A 68 7.90 -0.21 -5.06
N SER A 69 8.48 -0.16 -3.85
CA SER A 69 8.68 -1.35 -3.01
C SER A 69 7.37 -1.91 -2.42
N LEU A 70 6.34 -1.07 -2.28
CA LEU A 70 5.00 -1.47 -1.86
C LEU A 70 4.27 -2.19 -3.00
N ASP A 71 4.31 -1.66 -4.23
CA ASP A 71 3.81 -2.38 -5.42
C ASP A 71 4.55 -3.71 -5.61
N ALA A 72 5.89 -3.69 -5.58
CA ALA A 72 6.70 -4.89 -5.71
C ALA A 72 6.48 -5.90 -4.56
N GLY A 73 6.10 -5.42 -3.37
CA GLY A 73 5.82 -6.24 -2.19
C GLY A 73 4.56 -7.11 -2.31
N ILE A 74 3.71 -6.87 -3.31
CA ILE A 74 2.51 -7.69 -3.59
C ILE A 74 2.82 -8.81 -4.60
N GLU A 75 3.92 -8.71 -5.37
CA GLU A 75 4.26 -9.64 -6.45
C GLU A 75 5.38 -10.63 -6.10
N SER A 76 5.35 -11.21 -4.90
CA SER A 76 6.15 -12.40 -4.55
C SER A 76 5.64 -13.70 -5.21
N ARG A 77 5.19 -13.61 -6.47
CA ARG A 77 4.88 -14.76 -7.32
C ARG A 77 6.16 -15.22 -8.03
N SER A 78 6.21 -16.51 -8.38
CA SER A 78 7.37 -17.16 -8.98
C SER A 78 7.93 -16.37 -10.17
N GLN A 79 9.26 -16.17 -10.21
CA GLN A 79 9.95 -15.58 -11.36
C GLN A 79 9.56 -16.33 -12.64
N GLY A 80 8.83 -15.64 -13.53
CA GLY A 80 8.27 -16.24 -14.75
C GLY A 80 9.28 -16.54 -15.85
N TYR A 81 10.55 -16.79 -15.51
CA TYR A 81 11.62 -17.11 -16.45
C TYR A 81 12.60 -18.13 -15.85
N SER A 82 13.27 -18.88 -16.72
CA SER A 82 14.29 -19.87 -16.32
C SER A 82 15.45 -19.89 -17.31
N PHE A 83 16.65 -19.57 -16.85
CA PHE A 83 17.86 -19.60 -17.69
C PHE A 83 18.32 -21.04 -17.95
N GLN A 84 18.75 -21.32 -19.18
CA GLN A 84 19.15 -22.66 -19.62
C GLN A 84 20.67 -22.79 -19.80
N SER A 85 21.29 -21.86 -20.53
CA SER A 85 22.73 -21.90 -20.85
C SER A 85 23.25 -20.56 -21.36
N LEU A 86 24.55 -20.35 -21.19
CA LEU A 86 25.30 -19.19 -21.67
C LEU A 86 26.53 -19.65 -22.47
N GLN A 87 26.75 -19.06 -23.64
CA GLN A 87 27.94 -19.29 -24.47
C GLN A 87 28.63 -17.97 -24.81
N LEU A 88 29.95 -17.92 -24.66
CA LEU A 88 30.80 -16.79 -25.02
C LEU A 88 31.90 -17.25 -25.97
N VAL A 89 31.89 -16.78 -27.22
CA VAL A 89 32.92 -17.11 -28.22
C VAL A 89 33.63 -15.84 -28.63
N GLY A 90 34.95 -15.76 -28.43
CA GLY A 90 35.66 -14.48 -28.57
C GLY A 90 37.17 -14.54 -28.75
N SER A 91 37.77 -13.36 -28.87
CA SER A 91 39.22 -13.19 -29.00
C SER A 91 39.74 -11.99 -28.22
N THR A 92 41.03 -12.01 -27.84
CA THR A 92 41.66 -10.95 -27.04
C THR A 92 42.59 -10.07 -27.87
N THR A 93 42.50 -8.76 -27.63
CA THR A 93 43.54 -7.78 -27.92
C THR A 93 44.41 -7.54 -26.68
N THR A 94 45.34 -6.58 -26.73
CA THR A 94 46.23 -6.23 -25.60
C THR A 94 45.50 -5.64 -24.39
N THR A 95 44.30 -5.06 -24.59
CA THR A 95 43.57 -4.27 -23.57
C THR A 95 42.07 -4.58 -23.45
N ARG A 96 41.46 -5.25 -24.45
CA ARG A 96 40.07 -5.71 -24.40
C ARG A 96 39.89 -7.09 -25.02
N ALA A 97 38.96 -7.86 -24.48
CA ALA A 97 38.40 -9.05 -25.12
C ALA A 97 37.09 -8.67 -25.82
N GLU A 98 36.83 -9.26 -26.99
CA GLU A 98 35.58 -9.13 -27.74
C GLU A 98 34.97 -10.51 -27.88
N PHE A 99 33.69 -10.65 -27.52
CA PHE A 99 32.95 -11.91 -27.59
C PHE A 99 31.61 -11.73 -28.29
N GLU A 100 31.16 -12.80 -28.93
CA GLU A 100 29.77 -13.06 -29.25
C GLU A 100 29.17 -13.86 -28.08
N LEU A 101 28.17 -13.27 -27.42
CA LEU A 101 27.37 -13.89 -26.36
C LEU A 101 26.11 -14.51 -26.98
N VAL A 102 25.80 -15.73 -26.59
CA VAL A 102 24.50 -16.38 -26.83
C VAL A 102 23.96 -16.87 -25.49
N LEU A 103 22.81 -16.33 -25.08
CA LEU A 103 22.11 -16.67 -23.84
C LEU A 103 20.75 -17.29 -24.18
N ARG A 104 20.38 -18.38 -23.51
CA ARG A 104 19.09 -19.06 -23.66
C ARG A 104 18.31 -19.07 -22.34
N PHE A 105 17.02 -18.74 -22.41
CA PHE A 105 16.09 -18.87 -21.29
C PHE A 105 14.67 -19.15 -21.79
N THR A 106 13.85 -19.78 -20.96
CA THR A 106 12.39 -19.87 -21.18
C THR A 106 11.71 -18.74 -20.43
N ILE A 107 10.64 -18.16 -20.99
CA ILE A 107 9.73 -17.22 -20.31
C ILE A 107 8.29 -17.74 -20.35
N GLN A 108 7.56 -17.55 -19.25
CA GLN A 108 6.15 -17.91 -19.09
C GLN A 108 5.22 -16.74 -19.50
N PRO A 109 3.92 -17.00 -19.75
CA PRO A 109 2.95 -15.96 -20.02
C PRO A 109 2.89 -14.92 -18.89
N ASN A 110 2.83 -13.64 -19.22
CA ASN A 110 2.91 -12.54 -18.24
C ASN A 110 1.78 -11.51 -18.36
N ASP A 111 0.64 -11.91 -18.95
CA ASP A 111 -0.58 -11.10 -19.16
C ASP A 111 -0.31 -9.72 -19.80
N GLY A 112 0.75 -9.63 -20.60
CA GLY A 112 1.15 -8.41 -21.30
C GLY A 112 1.89 -7.37 -20.43
N ARG A 113 2.34 -7.74 -19.23
CA ARG A 113 3.21 -6.91 -18.38
C ARG A 113 4.67 -6.98 -18.83
N MET A 114 5.51 -6.06 -18.35
CA MET A 114 6.96 -6.10 -18.59
C MET A 114 7.65 -6.86 -17.45
N VAL A 115 8.19 -8.03 -17.72
CA VAL A 115 9.01 -8.80 -16.76
C VAL A 115 10.48 -8.39 -16.93
N ALA A 116 11.20 -8.23 -15.81
CA ALA A 116 12.62 -7.93 -15.81
C ALA A 116 13.45 -9.21 -15.68
N VAL A 117 14.24 -9.53 -16.72
CA VAL A 117 15.18 -10.67 -16.72
C VAL A 117 16.61 -10.13 -16.48
N PRO A 118 17.22 -10.39 -15.31
CA PRO A 118 18.55 -9.87 -14.98
C PRO A 118 19.64 -10.68 -15.70
N ILE A 119 20.29 -10.08 -16.69
CA ILE A 119 21.42 -10.69 -17.42
C ILE A 119 22.73 -10.53 -16.64
N GLY A 120 22.85 -9.53 -15.78
CA GLY A 120 24.07 -9.27 -15.01
C GLY A 120 25.20 -8.74 -15.91
N MET A 121 26.39 -9.37 -15.88
CA MET A 121 27.50 -9.04 -16.79
C MET A 121 27.97 -7.57 -16.70
N SER A 122 28.06 -7.04 -15.47
CA SER A 122 28.43 -5.64 -15.17
C SER A 122 29.78 -5.17 -15.72
N ASN A 123 30.73 -6.09 -15.96
CA ASN A 123 32.02 -5.79 -16.56
C ASN A 123 32.09 -6.01 -18.09
N PHE A 124 30.97 -6.32 -18.73
CA PHE A 124 30.81 -6.44 -20.18
C PHE A 124 29.99 -5.26 -20.72
N HIS A 125 30.42 -4.70 -21.85
CA HIS A 125 29.75 -3.59 -22.52
C HIS A 125 29.30 -4.01 -23.93
N PRO A 126 28.00 -3.90 -24.27
CA PRO A 126 27.50 -4.25 -25.59
C PRO A 126 28.07 -3.32 -26.67
N LEU A 127 28.49 -3.91 -27.79
CA LEU A 127 29.06 -3.23 -28.96
C LEU A 127 28.01 -2.87 -30.03
N GLY A 128 26.75 -3.24 -29.79
CA GLY A 128 25.59 -3.02 -30.66
C GLY A 128 24.31 -3.49 -29.98
N PRO A 129 23.14 -3.32 -30.61
CA PRO A 129 21.87 -3.84 -30.09
C PRO A 129 21.89 -5.37 -30.02
N PRO A 130 21.20 -5.99 -29.04
CA PRO A 130 20.98 -7.43 -29.03
C PRO A 130 20.04 -7.86 -30.15
N GLU A 131 20.31 -9.03 -30.74
CA GLU A 131 19.37 -9.78 -31.57
C GLU A 131 18.64 -10.76 -30.64
N VAL A 132 17.36 -10.48 -30.34
CA VAL A 132 16.51 -11.37 -29.53
C VAL A 132 15.60 -12.16 -30.47
N ILE A 133 15.64 -13.48 -30.35
CA ILE A 133 14.79 -14.43 -31.08
C ILE A 133 13.82 -15.04 -30.08
N GLY A 134 12.54 -15.18 -30.46
CA GLY A 134 11.49 -15.71 -29.59
C GLY A 134 10.69 -14.64 -28.82
N LEU A 135 10.92 -13.35 -29.08
CA LEU A 135 10.12 -12.25 -28.55
C LEU A 135 9.95 -11.13 -29.59
N SER A 136 8.79 -10.50 -29.60
CA SER A 136 8.46 -9.33 -30.44
C SER A 136 8.65 -7.99 -29.74
N ASP A 137 8.50 -7.95 -28.41
CA ASP A 137 8.59 -6.74 -27.59
C ASP A 137 9.58 -6.95 -26.44
N TYR A 138 10.72 -6.25 -26.52
CA TYR A 138 11.82 -6.33 -25.56
C TYR A 138 12.61 -5.02 -25.49
N ARG A 139 13.24 -4.76 -24.34
CA ARG A 139 14.10 -3.59 -24.13
C ARG A 139 15.25 -3.91 -23.18
N LEU A 140 16.49 -3.79 -23.66
CA LEU A 140 17.67 -3.85 -22.81
C LEU A 140 17.88 -2.53 -22.06
N THR A 141 18.19 -2.59 -20.77
CA THR A 141 18.52 -1.45 -19.91
C THR A 141 19.65 -1.83 -18.92
N GLY A 142 20.26 -0.83 -18.29
CA GLY A 142 21.14 -1.07 -17.14
C GLY A 142 20.34 -1.24 -15.83
N SER A 143 20.83 -2.07 -14.92
CA SER A 143 20.37 -2.13 -13.52
C SER A 143 21.04 -1.02 -12.71
N ALA A 144 20.24 -0.28 -11.94
CA ALA A 144 20.72 0.76 -11.03
C ALA A 144 21.02 0.24 -9.61
N SER A 145 20.43 -0.90 -9.22
CA SER A 145 20.54 -1.51 -7.89
C SER A 145 21.62 -2.59 -7.80
N GLU A 146 21.71 -3.45 -8.81
CA GLU A 146 22.58 -4.65 -8.79
C GLU A 146 23.83 -4.50 -9.67
N GLY A 147 23.75 -3.61 -10.68
CA GLY A 147 24.82 -3.36 -11.64
C GLY A 147 24.90 -4.41 -12.77
N GLY A 148 24.92 -3.94 -14.02
CA GLY A 148 24.88 -4.79 -15.20
C GLY A 148 23.62 -4.58 -16.03
N HIS A 149 23.26 -5.56 -16.84
CA HIS A 149 22.19 -5.45 -17.84
C HIS A 149 20.93 -6.21 -17.41
N VAL A 150 19.78 -5.64 -17.73
CA VAL A 150 18.45 -6.21 -17.53
C VAL A 150 17.72 -6.17 -18.87
N LEU A 151 17.09 -7.28 -19.24
CA LEU A 151 16.22 -7.35 -20.40
C LEU A 151 14.76 -7.30 -19.92
N LEU A 152 14.08 -6.19 -20.20
CA LEU A 152 12.64 -6.07 -20.02
C LEU A 152 11.96 -6.78 -21.19
N VAL A 153 11.00 -7.66 -20.90
CA VAL A 153 10.38 -8.57 -21.87
C VAL A 153 8.88 -8.75 -21.64
N LYS A 154 8.13 -8.97 -22.72
CA LYS A 154 6.68 -9.17 -22.71
C LYS A 154 6.32 -10.43 -23.49
N ALA A 155 5.60 -11.35 -22.84
CA ALA A 155 5.32 -12.69 -23.37
C ALA A 155 3.85 -13.07 -23.14
N THR A 156 3.11 -13.35 -24.22
CA THR A 156 1.70 -13.77 -24.16
C THR A 156 1.54 -15.29 -24.00
N GLU A 157 2.60 -16.06 -24.26
CA GLU A 157 2.63 -17.52 -24.24
C GLU A 157 4.00 -17.99 -23.69
N GLU A 158 4.15 -19.25 -23.33
CA GLU A 158 5.45 -19.81 -22.90
C GLU A 158 6.37 -20.03 -24.12
N GLN A 159 7.56 -19.40 -24.14
CA GLN A 159 8.46 -19.43 -25.31
C GLN A 159 9.95 -19.52 -24.90
N GLU A 160 10.77 -20.20 -25.73
CA GLU A 160 12.23 -20.17 -25.61
C GLU A 160 12.78 -18.89 -26.26
N VAL A 161 13.55 -18.12 -25.49
CA VAL A 161 14.17 -16.87 -25.90
C VAL A 161 15.67 -17.07 -26.08
N VAL A 162 16.19 -16.67 -27.24
CA VAL A 162 17.63 -16.68 -27.54
C VAL A 162 18.10 -15.25 -27.75
N VAL A 163 18.93 -14.77 -26.82
CA VAL A 163 19.56 -13.44 -26.90
C VAL A 163 20.97 -13.60 -27.44
N LYS A 164 21.25 -12.98 -28.60
CA LYS A 164 22.61 -12.83 -29.12
C LYS A 164 23.05 -11.38 -28.98
N MET A 165 24.28 -11.15 -28.53
CA MET A 165 24.88 -9.80 -28.61
C MET A 165 26.39 -9.87 -28.71
N LYS A 166 27.00 -8.83 -29.28
CA LYS A 166 28.45 -8.65 -29.28
C LYS A 166 28.83 -7.78 -28.09
N VAL A 167 29.74 -8.27 -27.25
CA VAL A 167 30.14 -7.64 -26.00
C VAL A 167 31.66 -7.49 -25.94
N SER A 168 32.11 -6.46 -25.22
CA SER A 168 33.51 -6.23 -24.92
C SER A 168 33.75 -6.19 -23.41
N ALA A 169 34.85 -6.80 -22.97
CA ALA A 169 35.29 -6.79 -21.58
C ALA A 169 36.74 -6.30 -21.48
N ARG A 170 37.05 -5.56 -20.42
CA ARG A 170 38.41 -5.01 -20.21
C ARG A 170 39.38 -6.11 -19.76
N ILE A 171 40.57 -6.11 -20.36
CA ILE A 171 41.70 -6.92 -19.91
C ILE A 171 42.60 -6.05 -19.05
N THR A 172 43.00 -6.55 -17.88
CA THR A 172 44.02 -5.90 -17.05
C THR A 172 45.39 -6.29 -17.58
N SER A 173 46.10 -5.32 -18.15
CA SER A 173 47.44 -5.52 -18.71
C SER A 173 48.49 -5.63 -17.59
N GLY A 174 49.16 -6.78 -17.51
CA GLY A 174 50.27 -7.07 -16.59
C GLY A 174 50.83 -8.48 -16.84
N PRO A 175 51.85 -8.92 -16.10
CA PRO A 175 52.29 -10.30 -16.06
C PRO A 175 51.82 -11.00 -14.76
N PRO A 176 50.92 -12.01 -14.80
CA PRO A 176 50.08 -12.42 -15.93
C PRO A 176 48.97 -11.39 -16.24
N ARG A 177 48.41 -11.45 -17.46
CA ARG A 177 47.22 -10.68 -17.82
C ARG A 177 45.99 -11.29 -17.17
N THR A 178 44.99 -10.47 -16.86
CA THR A 178 43.76 -10.97 -16.21
C THR A 178 42.49 -10.41 -16.84
N ILE A 179 41.42 -11.20 -16.78
CA ILE A 179 40.06 -10.83 -17.14
C ILE A 179 39.10 -11.45 -16.12
N ARG A 180 38.20 -10.64 -15.58
CA ARG A 180 37.12 -11.09 -14.70
C ARG A 180 35.92 -11.52 -15.55
N PHE A 181 35.24 -12.55 -15.11
CA PHE A 181 33.92 -12.95 -15.57
C PHE A 181 32.94 -12.69 -14.42
N GLN A 182 31.82 -12.04 -14.73
CA GLN A 182 30.73 -11.73 -13.79
C GLN A 182 29.42 -12.16 -14.45
N LEU A 183 29.26 -13.46 -14.61
CA LEU A 183 28.16 -14.08 -15.36
C LEU A 183 26.96 -14.33 -14.43
N PRO A 184 25.73 -14.47 -14.97
CA PRO A 184 24.65 -15.07 -14.20
C PRO A 184 25.04 -16.48 -13.74
N ASP A 185 24.45 -16.96 -12.65
CA ASP A 185 24.64 -18.33 -12.14
C ASP A 185 23.89 -19.33 -13.05
N VAL A 186 24.47 -19.62 -14.22
CA VAL A 186 23.97 -20.60 -15.20
C VAL A 186 25.14 -21.31 -15.91
N PRO A 187 24.98 -22.58 -16.38
CA PRO A 187 26.03 -23.30 -17.10
C PRO A 187 26.58 -22.50 -18.29
N SER A 188 27.86 -22.16 -18.18
CA SER A 188 28.55 -21.18 -19.00
C SER A 188 29.74 -21.83 -19.71
N GLN A 189 29.77 -21.76 -21.05
CA GLN A 189 30.89 -22.23 -21.86
C GLN A 189 31.59 -21.06 -22.57
N ILE A 190 32.88 -20.89 -22.30
CA ILE A 190 33.67 -19.75 -22.79
C ILE A 190 34.80 -20.26 -23.67
N ASN A 191 34.77 -19.86 -24.95
CA ASN A 191 35.78 -20.16 -25.96
C ASN A 191 36.55 -18.90 -26.34
N MET A 192 37.73 -18.71 -25.74
CA MET A 192 38.59 -17.54 -25.94
C MET A 192 39.82 -17.89 -26.78
N ILE A 193 40.12 -17.05 -27.78
CA ILE A 193 41.39 -17.11 -28.54
C ILE A 193 42.29 -15.95 -28.14
N VAL A 194 43.47 -16.28 -27.60
CA VAL A 194 44.54 -15.32 -27.31
C VAL A 194 45.56 -15.34 -28.44
N ASN A 195 45.90 -14.16 -28.96
CA ASN A 195 46.83 -13.95 -30.07
C ASN A 195 48.31 -14.07 -29.65
N GLU A 196 48.62 -15.04 -28.78
CA GLU A 196 49.95 -15.33 -28.26
C GLU A 196 50.18 -16.85 -28.23
N PRO A 197 51.32 -17.35 -28.75
CA PRO A 197 51.61 -18.78 -28.79
C PRO A 197 52.10 -19.32 -27.44
N ASN A 198 51.78 -20.57 -27.15
CA ASN A 198 52.29 -21.36 -26.00
C ASN A 198 52.01 -20.77 -24.60
N VAL A 199 51.02 -19.89 -24.47
CA VAL A 199 50.70 -19.24 -23.19
C VAL A 199 49.94 -20.19 -22.26
N THR A 200 50.28 -20.21 -20.97
CA THR A 200 49.54 -20.95 -19.94
C THR A 200 48.46 -20.08 -19.30
N GLY A 201 47.39 -20.72 -18.82
CA GLY A 201 46.26 -20.08 -18.17
C GLY A 201 45.91 -20.74 -16.84
N GLU A 202 45.41 -19.94 -15.90
CA GLU A 202 45.01 -20.30 -14.55
C GLU A 202 43.66 -19.62 -14.24
N ILE A 203 42.76 -20.31 -13.54
CA ILE A 203 41.51 -19.71 -13.04
C ILE A 203 41.64 -19.49 -11.54
N VAL A 204 41.21 -18.31 -11.08
CA VAL A 204 40.98 -17.98 -9.68
C VAL A 204 39.48 -17.71 -9.53
N GLY A 205 38.77 -18.63 -8.88
CA GLY A 205 37.32 -18.70 -8.90
C GLY A 205 36.72 -19.55 -7.76
N ARG A 206 35.51 -20.05 -7.95
CA ARG A 206 34.74 -20.85 -6.96
C ARG A 206 35.23 -22.29 -6.83
N GLY A 207 35.90 -22.84 -7.85
CA GLY A 207 36.49 -24.19 -7.88
C GLY A 207 35.68 -25.22 -8.67
N ASP A 208 34.57 -24.82 -9.28
CA ASP A 208 33.82 -25.61 -10.27
C ASP A 208 34.34 -25.41 -11.72
N GLU A 209 35.22 -24.43 -11.95
CA GLU A 209 35.62 -24.04 -13.30
C GLU A 209 36.71 -24.96 -13.89
N VAL A 210 36.41 -25.57 -15.04
CA VAL A 210 37.32 -26.48 -15.76
C VAL A 210 37.94 -25.76 -16.96
N ILE A 211 39.28 -25.63 -16.97
CA ILE A 211 40.04 -25.01 -18.06
C ILE A 211 40.74 -26.04 -18.96
N GLN A 212 40.51 -25.97 -20.26
CA GLN A 212 41.24 -26.70 -21.28
C GLN A 212 42.07 -25.73 -22.14
N VAL A 213 43.40 -25.90 -22.12
CA VAL A 213 44.35 -25.07 -22.88
C VAL A 213 44.80 -25.81 -24.15
N LYS A 214 44.51 -25.24 -25.33
CA LYS A 214 44.92 -25.81 -26.63
C LYS A 214 45.77 -24.80 -27.40
N GLY A 215 47.08 -24.85 -27.15
CA GLY A 215 48.07 -24.04 -27.85
C GLY A 215 48.27 -24.49 -29.31
N ASN A 216 48.27 -23.54 -30.25
CA ASN A 216 48.66 -23.76 -31.64
C ASN A 216 50.11 -23.29 -31.85
N LYS A 217 50.99 -24.19 -32.30
CA LYS A 217 52.47 -24.10 -32.22
C LYS A 217 53.16 -22.91 -32.92
N LYS A 218 52.45 -21.92 -33.45
CA LYS A 218 53.04 -20.75 -34.15
C LYS A 218 52.39 -19.38 -33.91
N THR A 219 51.13 -19.26 -33.49
CA THR A 219 50.44 -17.95 -33.51
C THR A 219 49.46 -17.65 -32.36
N SER A 220 48.78 -18.65 -31.80
CA SER A 220 47.70 -18.39 -30.83
C SER A 220 47.45 -19.54 -29.88
N THR A 221 46.80 -19.22 -28.77
CA THR A 221 46.38 -20.18 -27.73
C THR A 221 44.86 -20.09 -27.57
N ARG A 222 44.17 -21.23 -27.58
CA ARG A 222 42.74 -21.29 -27.25
C ARG A 222 42.54 -21.76 -25.81
N PHE A 223 41.74 -21.02 -25.07
CA PHE A 223 41.16 -21.44 -23.80
C PHE A 223 39.70 -21.84 -24.04
N SER A 224 39.33 -23.04 -23.60
CA SER A 224 37.94 -23.45 -23.42
C SER A 224 37.71 -23.59 -21.93
N ILE A 225 36.68 -22.92 -21.40
CA ILE A 225 36.34 -22.92 -19.97
C ILE A 225 34.88 -23.33 -19.83
N GLU A 226 34.62 -24.23 -18.89
CA GLU A 226 33.27 -24.67 -18.49
C GLU A 226 33.10 -24.33 -16.99
N SER A 227 31.97 -23.71 -16.63
CA SER A 227 31.70 -23.19 -15.28
C SER A 227 30.18 -23.16 -15.03
N GLY A 228 29.77 -23.21 -13.76
CA GLY A 228 28.40 -22.98 -13.32
C GLY A 228 27.93 -21.52 -13.38
N GLY A 229 28.80 -20.58 -13.77
CA GLY A 229 28.49 -19.15 -13.85
C GLY A 229 29.04 -18.35 -12.68
N GLY A 230 28.49 -17.15 -12.47
CA GLY A 230 28.93 -16.27 -11.40
C GLY A 230 30.28 -15.59 -11.64
N ASP A 231 31.06 -15.45 -10.56
CA ASP A 231 32.13 -14.46 -10.46
C ASP A 231 33.53 -15.10 -10.30
N PHE A 232 34.35 -15.06 -11.36
CA PHE A 232 35.71 -15.65 -11.38
C PHE A 232 36.69 -14.88 -12.26
N THR A 233 37.98 -15.23 -12.24
CA THR A 233 39.05 -14.54 -13.00
C THR A 233 39.95 -15.52 -13.73
N LEU A 234 40.10 -15.35 -15.04
CA LEU A 234 41.13 -16.01 -15.84
C LEU A 234 42.41 -15.18 -15.83
N ARG A 235 43.54 -15.83 -15.56
CA ARG A 235 44.91 -15.27 -15.58
C ARG A 235 45.72 -15.99 -16.66
N TRP A 236 46.52 -15.30 -17.48
CA TRP A 236 47.36 -15.94 -18.49
C TRP A 236 48.68 -15.20 -18.79
N GLY A 237 49.73 -15.94 -19.14
CA GLY A 237 51.03 -15.40 -19.53
C GLY A 237 52.14 -16.45 -19.63
N ASN A 238 53.39 -16.00 -19.86
CA ASN A 238 54.57 -16.81 -19.55
C ASN A 238 54.70 -16.87 -18.02
N LEU A 239 54.06 -17.87 -17.41
CA LEU A 239 54.27 -18.24 -16.03
C LEU A 239 55.51 -19.15 -15.99
N ASP A 240 56.63 -18.63 -15.49
CA ASP A 240 57.90 -19.37 -15.47
C ASP A 240 57.77 -20.70 -14.74
N ARG A 241 58.23 -21.75 -15.41
CA ARG A 241 58.22 -23.16 -14.95
C ARG A 241 59.63 -23.74 -15.06
N ASP A 242 60.55 -23.16 -14.31
CA ASP A 242 61.90 -23.70 -14.11
C ASP A 242 62.18 -23.84 -12.61
N SER A 243 62.75 -25.00 -12.24
CA SER A 243 62.70 -25.60 -10.90
C SER A 243 61.26 -25.75 -10.35
N ASP A 244 60.73 -26.96 -10.11
CA ASP A 244 61.42 -28.19 -9.77
C ASP A 244 60.67 -29.45 -10.26
N GLY A 245 61.29 -30.62 -10.12
CA GLY A 245 60.62 -31.92 -10.16
C GLY A 245 59.77 -32.20 -8.91
N SER A 246 59.20 -31.16 -8.31
CA SER A 246 58.58 -31.22 -6.99
C SER A 246 57.43 -32.21 -6.94
N THR A 247 57.44 -33.05 -5.90
CA THR A 247 56.33 -33.91 -5.55
C THR A 247 55.14 -33.03 -5.22
N LEU A 248 54.03 -33.23 -5.94
CA LEU A 248 52.78 -32.52 -5.65
C LEU A 248 52.18 -33.12 -4.39
N LEU A 249 52.48 -32.52 -3.24
CA LEU A 249 52.03 -33.03 -1.94
C LEU A 249 50.58 -32.64 -1.64
N GLU A 250 49.85 -33.52 -0.98
CA GLU A 250 48.41 -33.39 -0.72
C GLU A 250 48.09 -33.95 0.67
N ILE A 251 47.48 -33.14 1.53
CA ILE A 251 47.05 -33.55 2.88
C ILE A 251 45.55 -33.33 3.00
N ASP A 252 44.78 -34.39 2.81
CA ASP A 252 43.31 -34.37 2.91
C ASP A 252 42.82 -34.41 4.35
N ASN A 253 43.53 -35.15 5.19
CA ASN A 253 43.17 -35.37 6.58
C ASN A 253 44.43 -35.27 7.44
N SER A 254 44.42 -34.27 8.31
CA SER A 254 45.34 -34.13 9.42
C SER A 254 44.52 -33.99 10.70
N ARG A 255 44.96 -34.66 11.76
CA ARG A 255 44.35 -34.58 13.08
C ARG A 255 45.35 -33.93 14.02
N ILE A 256 44.98 -32.78 14.55
CA ILE A 256 45.82 -31.99 15.45
C ILE A 256 45.10 -31.90 16.80
N VAL A 257 45.73 -32.35 17.87
CA VAL A 257 45.17 -32.32 19.23
C VAL A 257 46.03 -31.41 20.09
N VAL A 258 45.45 -30.27 20.46
CA VAL A 258 46.03 -29.29 21.40
C VAL A 258 45.52 -29.61 22.80
N GLN A 259 46.41 -29.77 23.77
CA GLN A 259 46.07 -29.80 25.20
C GLN A 259 46.54 -28.47 25.83
N TRP A 260 45.63 -27.80 26.53
CA TRP A 260 45.90 -26.51 27.17
C TRP A 260 45.01 -26.32 28.40
N ASP A 261 45.55 -26.69 29.56
CA ASP A 261 44.75 -26.87 30.78
C ASP A 261 44.54 -25.56 31.56
N SER A 262 45.58 -24.71 31.69
CA SER A 262 45.55 -23.37 32.30
C SER A 262 46.11 -22.28 31.37
N PRO A 263 45.67 -21.00 31.45
CA PRO A 263 46.27 -19.89 30.69
C PRO A 263 47.79 -19.76 30.84
N GLN A 264 48.30 -20.14 32.01
CA GLN A 264 49.72 -20.09 32.39
C GLN A 264 50.53 -21.28 31.83
N ASP A 265 49.87 -22.33 31.36
CA ASP A 265 50.53 -23.49 30.76
C ASP A 265 50.90 -23.21 29.29
N GLN A 266 51.98 -23.86 28.84
CA GLN A 266 52.38 -23.87 27.43
C GLN A 266 51.64 -24.99 26.68
N PRO A 267 50.79 -24.68 25.68
CA PRO A 267 50.00 -25.69 24.98
C PRO A 267 50.87 -26.75 24.32
N LEU A 268 50.52 -28.03 24.55
CA LEU A 268 51.12 -29.16 23.85
C LEU A 268 50.25 -29.52 22.64
N VAL A 269 50.89 -29.70 21.49
CA VAL A 269 50.22 -29.93 20.21
C VAL A 269 50.71 -31.23 19.59
N ASN A 270 49.84 -32.24 19.57
CA ASN A 270 50.06 -33.50 18.87
C ASN A 270 49.61 -33.36 17.42
N CYS A 271 50.52 -33.53 16.46
CA CYS A 271 50.22 -33.45 15.03
C CYS A 271 50.32 -34.83 14.36
N GLN A 272 49.20 -35.31 13.83
CA GLN A 272 49.12 -36.46 12.93
C GLN A 272 48.71 -35.99 11.53
N MET A 273 49.50 -36.30 10.51
CA MET A 273 49.28 -35.84 9.14
C MET A 273 49.43 -36.99 8.14
N ILE A 274 48.45 -37.16 7.25
CA ILE A 274 48.53 -38.12 6.14
C ILE A 274 48.95 -37.36 4.89
N VAL A 275 50.24 -37.43 4.56
CA VAL A 275 50.84 -36.77 3.39
C VAL A 275 50.78 -37.71 2.20
N ARG A 276 50.19 -37.26 1.08
CA ARG A 276 50.16 -38.02 -0.17
C ARG A 276 51.00 -37.31 -1.23
N SER A 277 51.66 -38.08 -2.09
CA SER A 277 52.32 -37.56 -3.29
C SER A 277 51.48 -37.88 -4.51
N VAL A 278 50.91 -36.84 -5.13
CA VAL A 278 50.11 -36.94 -6.37
C VAL A 278 51.00 -37.23 -7.59
N ARG A 279 52.32 -36.96 -7.48
CA ARG A 279 53.28 -37.18 -8.58
C ARG A 279 54.68 -37.49 -8.04
N GLY A 280 55.18 -38.70 -8.32
CA GLY A 280 56.47 -39.18 -7.81
C GLY A 280 56.38 -39.76 -6.39
N THR A 281 57.50 -40.20 -5.83
CA THR A 281 57.64 -40.56 -4.41
C THR A 281 58.40 -39.45 -3.69
N ALA A 282 58.06 -39.18 -2.42
CA ALA A 282 58.69 -38.11 -1.66
C ALA A 282 59.86 -38.66 -0.83
N ASP A 283 61.08 -38.32 -1.25
CA ASP A 283 62.32 -38.63 -0.53
C ASP A 283 62.66 -37.56 0.54
N GLU A 284 62.02 -36.38 0.47
CA GLU A 284 62.25 -35.22 1.33
C GLU A 284 60.90 -34.54 1.66
N LEU A 285 60.76 -34.00 2.88
CA LEU A 285 59.59 -33.26 3.33
C LEU A 285 59.99 -32.04 4.17
N ARG A 286 59.59 -30.83 3.74
CA ARG A 286 59.86 -29.58 4.46
C ARG A 286 58.62 -29.10 5.22
N ILE A 287 58.75 -28.86 6.53
CA ILE A 287 57.67 -28.44 7.42
C ILE A 287 58.03 -27.10 8.06
N ARG A 288 57.19 -26.09 7.87
CA ARG A 288 57.24 -24.82 8.60
C ARG A 288 56.45 -24.96 9.90
N LEU A 289 57.12 -24.78 11.04
CA LEU A 289 56.49 -24.72 12.35
C LEU A 289 55.76 -23.39 12.57
N PRO A 290 54.73 -23.34 13.44
CA PRO A 290 54.17 -22.07 13.92
C PRO A 290 55.23 -21.21 14.60
N LYS A 291 55.04 -19.88 14.58
CA LYS A 291 55.89 -18.96 15.36
C LYS A 291 55.83 -19.30 16.84
N ASN A 292 56.98 -19.26 17.50
CA ASN A 292 57.16 -19.58 18.91
C ASN A 292 56.81 -21.05 19.29
N ALA A 293 56.75 -21.96 18.31
CA ALA A 293 56.66 -23.39 18.53
C ALA A 293 58.05 -24.03 18.63
N VAL A 294 58.22 -24.96 19.57
CA VAL A 294 59.41 -25.80 19.70
C VAL A 294 59.05 -27.25 19.39
N LEU A 295 59.88 -27.96 18.62
CA LEU A 295 59.71 -29.39 18.35
C LEU A 295 59.95 -30.21 19.63
N PHE A 296 59.01 -31.09 19.95
CA PHE A 296 59.09 -31.97 21.11
C PHE A 296 59.22 -33.43 20.65
N GLY A 297 60.38 -34.05 20.92
CA GLY A 297 60.72 -35.40 20.45
C GLY A 297 61.09 -35.50 18.96
N THR A 298 61.39 -36.71 18.51
CA THR A 298 61.72 -37.02 17.10
C THR A 298 60.45 -37.31 16.31
N PRO A 299 60.25 -36.73 15.10
CA PRO A 299 59.13 -37.09 14.23
C PRO A 299 59.18 -38.57 13.81
N THR A 300 58.02 -39.21 13.72
CA THR A 300 57.91 -40.63 13.35
C THR A 300 57.09 -40.84 12.08
N LEU A 301 57.46 -41.88 11.31
CA LEU A 301 56.91 -42.24 10.01
C LEU A 301 56.20 -43.60 10.06
N GLY A 302 55.08 -43.66 9.34
CA GLY A 302 54.25 -44.86 9.16
C GLY A 302 53.51 -45.30 10.42
N SER A 303 52.74 -46.39 10.29
CA SER A 303 52.08 -47.06 11.41
C SER A 303 53.05 -47.86 12.30
N GLY A 304 54.30 -48.04 11.87
CA GLY A 304 55.37 -48.73 12.61
C GLY A 304 56.17 -47.84 13.57
N GLY A 305 56.03 -46.51 13.49
CA GLY A 305 56.69 -45.58 14.42
C GLY A 305 58.20 -45.43 14.23
N GLN A 306 58.72 -45.60 13.00
CA GLN A 306 60.14 -45.40 12.72
C GLN A 306 60.53 -43.91 12.86
N GLU A 307 61.62 -43.62 13.56
CA GLU A 307 62.15 -42.26 13.71
C GLU A 307 62.67 -41.71 12.37
N ALA A 308 62.25 -40.49 12.03
CA ALA A 308 62.73 -39.78 10.86
C ALA A 308 64.05 -39.07 11.12
N GLN A 309 64.98 -39.12 10.16
CA GLN A 309 66.16 -38.26 10.18
C GLN A 309 65.76 -36.86 9.72
N PHE A 310 66.04 -35.85 10.53
CA PHE A 310 65.76 -34.45 10.19
C PHE A 310 67.01 -33.58 10.30
N VAL A 311 67.12 -32.61 9.39
CA VAL A 311 68.06 -31.49 9.51
C VAL A 311 67.39 -30.42 10.36
N GLY A 312 68.15 -29.84 11.30
CA GLY A 312 67.62 -28.98 12.37
C GLY A 312 66.90 -27.71 11.88
N PRO A 313 66.12 -27.06 12.76
CA PRO A 313 65.26 -25.93 12.41
C PRO A 313 66.05 -24.78 11.76
N ILE A 314 65.72 -24.50 10.50
CA ILE A 314 66.21 -23.37 9.73
C ILE A 314 65.31 -22.17 10.07
N ALA A 315 65.84 -21.23 10.82
CA ALA A 315 65.10 -20.04 11.25
C ALA A 315 64.61 -19.22 10.05
N SER A 316 63.32 -18.87 10.05
CA SER A 316 62.65 -18.18 8.94
C SER A 316 61.65 -17.12 9.45
N PRO A 317 61.45 -16.00 8.73
CA PRO A 317 60.58 -14.90 9.19
C PRO A 317 59.12 -15.29 9.48
N GLU A 318 58.67 -16.45 9.01
CA GLU A 318 57.30 -16.96 9.16
C GLU A 318 57.15 -18.04 10.25
N GLY A 319 58.26 -18.59 10.75
CA GLY A 319 58.33 -19.75 11.63
C GLY A 319 59.40 -20.73 11.15
N ASP A 320 60.05 -21.45 12.07
CA ASP A 320 61.21 -22.30 11.78
C ASP A 320 60.88 -23.46 10.83
N VAL A 321 61.78 -23.77 9.90
CA VAL A 321 61.58 -24.82 8.89
C VAL A 321 62.44 -26.04 9.20
N ILE A 322 61.82 -27.20 9.33
CA ILE A 322 62.49 -28.50 9.50
C ILE A 322 62.47 -29.25 8.16
N GLU A 323 63.58 -29.90 7.81
CA GLU A 323 63.69 -30.75 6.63
C GLU A 323 63.84 -32.22 7.07
N LEU A 324 62.86 -33.04 6.72
CA LEU A 324 62.82 -34.48 7.00
C LEU A 324 63.29 -35.27 5.77
N GLN A 325 64.28 -36.13 5.96
CA GLN A 325 64.72 -37.07 4.93
C GLN A 325 64.01 -38.41 5.13
N ILE A 326 63.27 -38.85 4.11
CA ILE A 326 62.43 -40.04 4.17
C ILE A 326 63.28 -41.25 3.74
N PRO A 327 63.40 -42.31 4.57
CA PRO A 327 64.14 -43.51 4.20
C PRO A 327 63.61 -44.12 2.90
N LYS A 328 64.50 -44.59 2.01
CA LYS A 328 64.11 -45.17 0.70
C LYS A 328 63.27 -46.45 0.78
N GLN A 329 63.05 -46.99 1.98
CA GLN A 329 62.12 -48.09 2.25
C GLN A 329 60.67 -47.58 2.48
N ASP A 330 60.54 -46.34 2.93
CA ASP A 330 59.27 -45.68 3.30
C ASP A 330 58.87 -44.57 2.29
N SER A 331 59.66 -44.34 1.25
CA SER A 331 59.36 -43.43 0.13
C SER A 331 58.21 -43.98 -0.73
N GLN A 332 56.99 -43.77 -0.24
CA GLN A 332 55.73 -44.25 -0.82
C GLN A 332 54.87 -43.07 -1.29
N GLN A 333 53.77 -43.37 -2.00
CA GLN A 333 52.77 -42.35 -2.38
C GLN A 333 51.93 -41.83 -1.21
N ARG A 334 52.02 -42.46 -0.03
CA ARG A 334 51.40 -42.04 1.23
C ARG A 334 52.41 -42.19 2.36
N ILE A 335 52.58 -41.13 3.15
CA ILE A 335 53.40 -41.06 4.34
C ILE A 335 52.50 -40.61 5.49
N ASP A 336 52.32 -41.47 6.49
CA ASP A 336 51.67 -41.10 7.75
C ASP A 336 52.76 -40.54 8.68
N LEU A 337 52.63 -39.28 9.08
CA LEU A 337 53.61 -38.53 9.86
C LEU A 337 53.03 -38.17 11.24
N ASN A 338 53.77 -38.42 12.31
CA ASN A 338 53.37 -38.05 13.68
C ASN A 338 54.51 -37.30 14.41
N PHE A 339 54.22 -36.16 15.02
CA PHE A 339 55.17 -35.36 15.80
C PHE A 339 54.46 -34.50 16.86
N GLN A 340 55.20 -34.01 17.85
CA GLN A 340 54.68 -33.15 18.91
C GLN A 340 55.37 -31.77 18.89
N LEU A 341 54.64 -30.73 19.28
CA LEU A 341 55.15 -29.37 19.44
C LEU A 341 54.71 -28.79 20.79
N GLN A 342 55.51 -27.89 21.35
CA GLN A 342 55.13 -27.03 22.47
C GLN A 342 55.03 -25.58 21.99
N LEU A 343 53.90 -24.91 22.27
CA LEU A 343 53.69 -23.50 21.93
C LEU A 343 54.10 -22.59 23.09
N THR A 344 54.97 -21.62 22.84
CA THR A 344 55.36 -20.64 23.86
C THR A 344 54.30 -19.55 23.98
N THR A 345 53.70 -19.43 25.17
CA THR A 345 52.60 -18.50 25.50
C THR A 345 53.04 -17.46 26.53
N ASN A 346 52.42 -16.27 26.47
CA ASN A 346 52.61 -15.17 27.42
C ASN A 346 51.22 -14.74 27.96
N ASP A 347 50.61 -15.54 28.85
CA ASP A 347 49.26 -15.31 29.44
C ASP A 347 48.23 -14.70 28.45
N PRO A 348 47.82 -15.43 27.40
CA PRO A 348 46.98 -14.87 26.35
C PRO A 348 45.56 -14.57 26.85
N THR A 349 45.08 -13.37 26.52
CA THR A 349 43.83 -12.78 27.02
C THR A 349 42.93 -12.32 25.88
N GLY A 350 41.70 -11.88 26.19
CA GLY A 350 40.78 -11.37 25.18
C GLY A 350 41.28 -10.13 24.42
N SER A 351 42.19 -9.34 25.01
CA SER A 351 42.89 -8.22 24.38
C SER A 351 44.14 -8.66 23.60
N SER A 352 44.93 -9.59 24.14
CA SER A 352 46.13 -10.16 23.54
C SER A 352 46.02 -11.69 23.37
N PRO A 353 45.24 -12.20 22.40
CA PRO A 353 45.02 -13.63 22.21
C PRO A 353 46.23 -14.33 21.56
N LEU A 354 46.35 -15.64 21.81
CA LEU A 354 47.32 -16.51 21.14
C LEU A 354 46.91 -16.72 19.68
N SER A 355 47.71 -16.24 18.73
CA SER A 355 47.52 -16.51 17.29
C SER A 355 47.93 -17.93 16.94
N PHE A 356 47.07 -18.92 17.23
CA PHE A 356 47.31 -20.31 16.89
C PHE A 356 47.40 -20.50 15.36
N ARG A 357 48.38 -21.31 14.92
CA ARG A 357 48.53 -21.79 13.55
C ARG A 357 48.83 -23.28 13.58
N VAL A 358 48.46 -24.00 12.53
CA VAL A 358 48.92 -25.38 12.31
C VAL A 358 50.31 -25.38 11.64
N PRO A 359 51.10 -26.46 11.77
CA PRO A 359 52.31 -26.62 10.96
C PRO A 359 51.95 -26.73 9.49
N GLU A 360 52.79 -26.19 8.61
CA GLU A 360 52.53 -26.11 7.17
C GLU A 360 53.56 -26.93 6.39
N ILE A 361 53.09 -27.84 5.54
CA ILE A 361 53.98 -28.59 4.64
C ILE A 361 54.28 -27.73 3.40
N ILE A 362 55.54 -27.35 3.26
CA ILE A 362 56.00 -26.49 2.16
C ILE A 362 55.94 -27.29 0.85
N GLY A 363 55.22 -26.77 -0.14
CA GLY A 363 54.99 -27.44 -1.43
C GLY A 363 53.70 -28.26 -1.51
N ALA A 364 52.89 -28.31 -0.45
CA ALA A 364 51.56 -28.93 -0.52
C ALA A 364 50.57 -28.12 -1.37
N LEU A 365 49.88 -28.79 -2.30
CA LEU A 365 48.82 -28.23 -3.15
C LEU A 365 47.54 -27.95 -2.34
N ARG A 366 47.22 -28.80 -1.36
CA ARG A 366 46.21 -28.57 -0.34
C ARG A 366 46.62 -29.22 0.98
N GLN A 367 46.31 -28.55 2.09
CA GLN A 367 46.42 -29.11 3.44
C GLN A 367 45.15 -28.77 4.22
N ARG A 368 44.43 -29.81 4.63
CA ARG A 368 43.14 -29.76 5.34
C ARG A 368 43.15 -30.69 6.55
N GLY A 369 42.20 -30.48 7.45
CA GLY A 369 42.02 -31.38 8.58
C GLY A 369 41.23 -30.75 9.74
N GLU A 370 41.40 -31.36 10.90
CA GLU A 370 40.67 -31.05 12.12
C GLU A 370 41.64 -30.73 13.27
N VAL A 371 41.30 -29.71 14.04
CA VAL A 371 41.97 -29.31 15.28
C VAL A 371 41.00 -29.55 16.43
N GLN A 372 41.36 -30.47 17.32
CA GLN A 372 40.74 -30.65 18.63
C GLN A 372 41.55 -29.84 19.65
N ILE A 373 40.89 -29.02 20.48
CA ILE A 373 41.52 -28.28 21.58
C ILE A 373 40.86 -28.73 22.87
N VAL A 374 41.64 -29.27 23.80
CA VAL A 374 41.20 -29.77 25.11
C VAL A 374 41.62 -28.79 26.19
N THR A 375 40.71 -28.44 27.10
CA THR A 375 40.96 -27.49 28.21
C THR A 375 40.41 -28.01 29.53
N GLY A 376 41.03 -27.60 30.65
CA GLY A 376 40.56 -27.93 32.00
C GLY A 376 39.15 -27.42 32.31
N ASP A 377 38.47 -28.06 33.27
CA ASP A 377 37.04 -27.84 33.58
C ASP A 377 36.69 -26.43 34.06
N GLU A 378 37.63 -25.73 34.68
CA GLU A 378 37.42 -24.36 35.17
C GLU A 378 37.52 -23.33 34.03
N PHE A 379 38.09 -23.68 32.89
CA PHE A 379 38.32 -22.77 31.76
C PHE A 379 37.38 -23.04 30.58
N ARG A 380 37.14 -22.01 29.78
CA ARG A 380 36.49 -22.12 28.47
C ARG A 380 37.39 -21.52 27.42
N LEU A 381 37.60 -22.28 26.34
CA LEU A 381 38.19 -21.73 25.13
C LEU A 381 37.29 -20.61 24.58
N ARG A 382 37.92 -19.49 24.26
CA ARG A 382 37.34 -18.39 23.49
C ARG A 382 38.21 -18.18 22.26
N TRP A 383 37.59 -17.81 21.14
CA TRP A 383 38.29 -17.57 19.88
C TRP A 383 37.66 -16.42 19.11
N ARG A 384 38.42 -15.83 18.18
CA ARG A 384 37.88 -14.92 17.15
C ARG A 384 37.67 -15.72 15.87
N SER A 385 36.50 -15.59 15.25
CA SER A 385 36.20 -16.25 13.96
C SER A 385 37.09 -15.72 12.85
N ARG A 386 37.50 -16.61 11.94
CA ARG A 386 38.49 -16.35 10.89
C ARG A 386 38.13 -17.14 9.64
N PRO A 387 38.34 -16.59 8.42
CA PRO A 387 38.13 -17.33 7.18
C PRO A 387 38.96 -18.62 7.13
N TRP A 388 38.41 -19.66 6.50
CA TRP A 388 39.05 -20.98 6.30
C TRP A 388 39.25 -21.83 7.57
N VAL A 389 38.67 -21.42 8.70
CA VAL A 389 38.61 -22.21 9.95
C VAL A 389 37.20 -22.12 10.53
N HIS A 390 36.56 -23.28 10.69
CA HIS A 390 35.16 -23.41 11.06
C HIS A 390 35.06 -24.24 12.35
N SER A 391 34.38 -23.74 13.39
CA SER A 391 34.10 -24.56 14.57
C SER A 391 33.06 -25.63 14.23
N ILE A 392 33.30 -26.87 14.66
CA ILE A 392 32.32 -27.96 14.61
C ILE A 392 31.60 -28.01 15.96
N LEU A 393 30.27 -28.02 15.92
CA LEU A 393 29.43 -28.29 17.09
C LEU A 393 29.40 -29.81 17.34
N SER A 394 30.22 -30.26 18.29
CA SER A 394 30.23 -31.64 18.79
C SER A 394 29.70 -31.67 20.23
N GLN A 395 29.09 -32.79 20.63
CA GLN A 395 28.73 -33.01 22.03
C GLN A 395 30.02 -33.09 22.89
N PRO A 396 30.08 -32.43 24.06
CA PRO A 396 31.22 -32.56 24.96
C PRO A 396 31.22 -33.97 25.57
N ASN A 397 32.34 -34.68 25.49
CA ASN A 397 32.53 -35.94 26.22
C ASN A 397 33.21 -35.62 27.55
N GLU A 398 32.49 -35.71 28.66
CA GLU A 398 32.86 -35.11 29.95
C GLU A 398 33.90 -35.90 30.76
N GLU A 399 34.45 -37.01 30.24
CA GLU A 399 35.39 -37.87 30.99
C GLU A 399 36.76 -37.25 31.28
N ASN A 400 37.23 -36.26 30.50
CA ASN A 400 38.56 -35.63 30.65
C ASN A 400 38.58 -34.19 30.11
N GLY A 401 37.79 -33.29 30.72
CA GLY A 401 37.79 -31.86 30.37
C GLY A 401 37.03 -31.49 29.09
N ARG A 402 37.11 -30.21 28.70
CA ARG A 402 36.31 -29.65 27.60
C ARG A 402 37.04 -29.73 26.27
N SER A 403 36.51 -30.52 25.33
CA SER A 403 36.97 -30.58 23.94
C SER A 403 36.22 -29.62 23.03
N TYR A 404 36.96 -28.83 22.25
CA TYR A 404 36.48 -27.93 21.21
C TYR A 404 37.01 -28.39 19.85
N PHE A 405 36.17 -28.43 18.82
CA PHE A 405 36.55 -28.94 17.50
C PHE A 405 36.49 -27.85 16.43
N PHE A 406 37.47 -27.84 15.53
CA PHE A 406 37.58 -26.94 14.40
C PHE A 406 38.01 -27.70 13.15
N ARG A 407 37.45 -27.38 11.98
CA ARG A 407 37.92 -27.86 10.67
C ARG A 407 38.58 -26.72 9.93
N TYR A 408 39.69 -27.00 9.24
CA TYR A 408 40.42 -26.00 8.46
C TYR A 408 40.62 -26.43 7.00
N ASP A 409 40.47 -25.47 6.08
CA ASP A 409 40.39 -25.75 4.63
C ASP A 409 41.71 -25.45 3.87
N ARG A 410 42.67 -24.80 4.55
CA ARG A 410 44.06 -24.52 4.11
C ARG A 410 44.95 -24.28 5.33
N ALA A 411 46.24 -24.66 5.32
CA ALA A 411 47.15 -24.44 6.45
C ALA A 411 47.44 -22.96 6.77
N ALA A 412 47.43 -22.09 5.75
CA ALA A 412 47.71 -20.66 5.88
C ALA A 412 46.54 -19.88 6.55
N PHE A 413 46.39 -20.05 7.86
CA PHE A 413 45.45 -19.33 8.72
C PHE A 413 46.09 -18.84 10.02
N GLU A 414 45.37 -17.99 10.74
CA GLU A 414 45.60 -17.69 12.16
C GLU A 414 44.27 -17.80 12.88
N LEU A 415 44.22 -18.52 14.00
CA LEU A 415 43.04 -18.62 14.87
C LEU A 415 43.40 -17.98 16.23
N PRO A 416 42.98 -16.72 16.49
CA PRO A 416 43.24 -16.08 17.77
C PRO A 416 42.40 -16.74 18.88
N ILE A 417 43.06 -17.43 19.81
CA ILE A 417 42.45 -18.15 20.94
C ILE A 417 42.92 -17.62 22.29
N TRP A 418 42.09 -17.73 23.31
CA TRP A 418 42.45 -17.51 24.72
C TRP A 418 41.57 -18.36 25.63
N LEU A 419 42.05 -18.64 26.84
CA LEU A 419 41.25 -19.26 27.89
C LEU A 419 40.58 -18.17 28.74
N ALA A 420 39.36 -18.44 29.19
CA ALA A 420 38.63 -17.59 30.13
C ALA A 420 38.08 -18.43 31.27
N THR A 421 38.17 -17.93 32.50
CA THR A 421 37.63 -18.55 33.72
C THR A 421 36.11 -18.70 33.63
N THR A 422 35.59 -19.83 34.12
CA THR A 422 34.15 -20.13 34.17
C THR A 422 33.53 -19.52 35.42
N HIS A 423 33.50 -18.19 35.51
CA HIS A 423 32.71 -17.51 36.54
C HIS A 423 31.25 -17.96 36.43
N ARG A 424 30.68 -18.43 37.55
CA ARG A 424 29.27 -18.79 37.66
C ARG A 424 28.43 -17.52 37.73
N GLN A 425 28.18 -16.91 36.59
CA GLN A 425 27.38 -15.70 36.49
C GLN A 425 25.90 -16.03 36.33
N LEU A 426 25.06 -15.43 37.18
CA LEU A 426 23.62 -15.39 37.05
C LEU A 426 23.25 -14.62 35.78
N ARG A 427 22.44 -15.24 34.93
CA ARG A 427 22.10 -14.73 33.60
C ARG A 427 20.64 -14.35 33.54
N LEU A 428 20.39 -13.07 33.33
CA LEU A 428 19.06 -12.48 33.36
C LEU A 428 18.63 -12.18 31.92
N SER A 429 17.53 -12.75 31.47
CA SER A 429 16.81 -12.26 30.28
C SER A 429 15.54 -11.56 30.71
N THR A 430 15.22 -10.43 30.08
CA THR A 430 14.11 -9.56 30.51
C THR A 430 13.18 -9.25 29.35
N GLU A 431 11.88 -9.39 29.57
CA GLU A 431 10.84 -9.21 28.57
C GLU A 431 9.77 -8.25 29.10
N SER A 432 9.57 -7.12 28.43
CA SER A 432 8.53 -6.14 28.77
C SER A 432 7.38 -6.25 27.76
N GLU A 433 6.22 -6.76 28.13
CA GLU A 433 5.01 -6.68 27.28
C GLU A 433 4.20 -5.43 27.68
N ILE A 434 4.09 -4.47 26.76
CA ILE A 434 3.33 -3.23 26.93
C ILE A 434 2.02 -3.32 26.14
N SER A 435 0.91 -3.01 26.79
CA SER A 435 -0.44 -3.01 26.24
C SER A 435 -1.14 -1.67 26.52
N LEU A 436 -1.72 -1.06 25.50
CA LEU A 436 -2.44 0.21 25.63
C LEU A 436 -3.94 -0.05 25.82
N HIS A 437 -4.54 0.66 26.77
CA HIS A 437 -5.97 0.77 27.00
C HIS A 437 -6.34 2.27 27.07
N ASP A 438 -7.62 2.60 27.01
CA ASP A 438 -8.13 3.96 26.74
C ASP A 438 -7.60 5.07 27.67
N SER A 439 -7.27 4.73 28.92
CA SER A 439 -6.78 5.67 29.94
C SER A 439 -5.50 5.22 30.67
N VAL A 440 -5.01 4.01 30.41
CA VAL A 440 -3.82 3.44 31.06
C VAL A 440 -3.02 2.57 30.09
N ALA A 441 -1.71 2.75 30.05
CA ALA A 441 -0.82 1.70 29.59
C ALA A 441 -0.63 0.69 30.73
N ARG A 442 -0.72 -0.61 30.43
CA ARG A 442 -0.41 -1.70 31.36
C ARG A 442 0.78 -2.48 30.82
N MET A 443 1.73 -2.75 31.69
CA MET A 443 2.97 -3.43 31.36
C MET A 443 3.20 -4.64 32.27
N GLU A 444 3.64 -5.74 31.66
CA GLU A 444 4.08 -6.96 32.33
C GLU A 444 5.58 -7.16 32.04
N TYR A 445 6.41 -7.07 33.07
CA TYR A 445 7.86 -7.29 32.99
C TYR A 445 8.19 -8.67 33.55
N ARG A 446 8.65 -9.56 32.68
CA ARG A 446 9.13 -10.90 33.05
C ARG A 446 10.65 -10.87 33.18
N ILE A 447 11.14 -11.32 34.33
CA ILE A 447 12.55 -11.60 34.57
C ILE A 447 12.72 -13.10 34.49
N LEU A 448 13.50 -13.56 33.51
CA LEU A 448 13.84 -14.95 33.26
C LEU A 448 15.32 -15.15 33.67
N PRO A 449 15.59 -15.47 34.95
CA PRO A 449 16.92 -15.81 35.41
C PRO A 449 17.33 -17.21 34.93
N SER A 450 18.64 -17.46 34.87
CA SER A 450 19.23 -18.75 34.52
C SER A 450 20.64 -18.88 35.09
N GLY A 451 21.03 -20.10 35.45
CA GLY A 451 22.21 -20.37 36.25
C GLY A 451 21.99 -20.17 37.76
N ARG A 452 22.85 -20.82 38.55
CA ARG A 452 22.74 -20.89 40.01
C ARG A 452 22.97 -19.55 40.71
N VAL A 453 22.15 -19.31 41.72
CA VAL A 453 22.14 -18.13 42.58
C VAL A 453 22.87 -18.41 43.89
N SER A 454 23.50 -17.39 44.48
CA SER A 454 24.01 -17.46 45.86
C SER A 454 22.88 -17.15 46.84
N GLU A 455 22.78 -17.89 47.95
CA GLU A 455 21.79 -17.62 49.00
C GLU A 455 21.85 -16.15 49.46
N GLY A 456 20.70 -15.46 49.47
CA GLY A 456 20.59 -14.04 49.79
C GLY A 456 20.84 -13.05 48.63
N THR A 457 20.94 -13.50 47.39
CA THR A 457 21.06 -12.60 46.22
C THR A 457 19.81 -11.72 46.06
N MET A 458 20.02 -10.43 45.80
CA MET A 458 18.99 -9.41 45.66
C MET A 458 19.03 -8.77 44.25
N LEU A 459 17.87 -8.58 43.63
CA LEU A 459 17.70 -7.78 42.42
C LEU A 459 17.14 -6.39 42.78
N LYS A 460 17.74 -5.32 42.22
CA LYS A 460 17.22 -3.95 42.36
C LYS A 460 16.48 -3.55 41.07
N LEU A 461 15.16 -3.51 41.14
CA LEU A 461 14.30 -3.21 40.00
C LEU A 461 13.99 -1.71 39.90
N SER A 462 14.35 -1.09 38.78
CA SER A 462 13.98 0.29 38.43
C SER A 462 12.74 0.29 37.53
N LEU A 463 11.65 0.91 38.01
CA LEU A 463 10.37 1.00 37.28
C LEU A 463 10.13 2.38 36.64
N GLY A 464 10.98 3.38 36.85
CA GLY A 464 10.78 4.72 36.29
C GLY A 464 9.41 5.31 36.65
N ASP A 465 8.64 5.71 35.63
CA ASP A 465 7.31 6.34 35.79
C ASP A 465 6.14 5.35 35.87
N TRP A 466 6.39 4.04 36.09
CA TRP A 466 5.35 3.01 36.20
C TRP A 466 4.92 2.77 37.67
N ARG A 467 3.61 2.82 37.94
CA ARG A 467 2.99 2.49 39.23
C ARG A 467 2.91 0.97 39.40
N LEU A 468 3.72 0.42 40.31
CA LEU A 468 3.70 -1.01 40.64
C LEU A 468 2.32 -1.46 41.15
N ARG A 469 1.84 -2.61 40.65
CA ARG A 469 0.61 -3.28 41.10
C ARG A 469 0.89 -4.57 41.85
N SER A 470 1.74 -5.44 41.30
CA SER A 470 2.13 -6.71 41.92
C SER A 470 3.49 -7.21 41.41
N ILE A 471 4.14 -8.04 42.23
CA ILE A 471 5.31 -8.84 41.90
C ILE A 471 4.94 -10.27 42.29
N GLU A 472 5.11 -11.20 41.37
CA GLU A 472 4.58 -12.56 41.43
C GLU A 472 5.63 -13.55 40.91
N ASN A 473 5.67 -14.76 41.46
CA ASN A 473 6.36 -15.88 40.84
C ASN A 473 5.57 -16.27 39.57
N LEU A 474 6.24 -16.35 38.43
CA LEU A 474 5.60 -16.59 37.12
C LEU A 474 5.10 -18.04 36.99
N GLU A 475 5.66 -18.99 37.74
CA GLU A 475 5.31 -20.42 37.72
C GLU A 475 4.18 -20.73 38.71
N THR A 476 4.27 -20.25 39.96
CA THR A 476 3.28 -20.55 41.00
C THR A 476 2.12 -19.53 41.07
N GLY A 477 2.32 -18.33 40.54
CA GLY A 477 1.39 -17.19 40.69
C GLY A 477 1.38 -16.56 42.08
N GLU A 478 2.23 -17.03 43.01
CA GLU A 478 2.32 -16.51 44.37
C GLU A 478 2.95 -15.10 44.41
N ARG A 479 2.48 -14.24 45.30
CA ARG A 479 2.93 -12.85 45.40
C ARG A 479 4.23 -12.77 46.19
N ILE A 480 5.28 -12.21 45.58
CA ILE A 480 6.58 -12.00 46.21
C ILE A 480 6.57 -10.65 46.94
N GLU A 481 7.05 -10.61 48.19
CA GLU A 481 7.30 -9.35 48.90
C GLU A 481 8.57 -8.68 48.38
N ALA A 482 8.50 -7.36 48.15
CA ALA A 482 9.63 -6.56 47.70
C ALA A 482 9.74 -5.29 48.55
N LEU A 483 10.97 -4.97 48.95
CA LEU A 483 11.25 -3.78 49.78
C LEU A 483 11.34 -2.54 48.87
N ALA A 484 10.40 -1.61 49.04
CA ALA A 484 10.35 -0.38 48.27
C ALA A 484 11.39 0.64 48.77
N ASN A 485 12.57 0.66 48.13
CA ASN A 485 13.71 1.52 48.45
C ASN A 485 13.93 2.52 47.29
N LEU A 486 12.99 3.47 47.16
CA LEU A 486 12.87 4.35 45.99
C LEU A 486 14.19 5.06 45.63
N PRO A 487 14.63 5.01 44.36
CA PRO A 487 13.85 4.70 43.15
C PRO A 487 13.75 3.21 42.79
N TYR A 488 14.21 2.30 43.64
CA TYR A 488 14.25 0.86 43.35
C TYR A 488 13.24 0.04 44.17
N TYR A 489 12.91 -1.14 43.67
CA TYR A 489 12.28 -2.21 44.44
C TYR A 489 13.29 -3.35 44.59
N GLU A 490 13.60 -3.70 45.84
CA GLU A 490 14.54 -4.77 46.19
C GLU A 490 13.78 -6.08 46.31
N ILE A 491 14.13 -7.06 45.46
CA ILE A 491 13.50 -8.38 45.36
C ILE A 491 14.55 -9.42 45.72
N PHE A 492 14.26 -10.31 46.67
CA PHE A 492 15.13 -11.44 46.99
C PHE A 492 14.91 -12.60 46.03
N LEU A 493 15.98 -13.24 45.57
CA LEU A 493 15.91 -14.47 44.79
C LEU A 493 16.02 -15.69 45.71
N GLU A 494 14.98 -16.52 45.71
CA GLU A 494 15.00 -17.81 46.39
C GLU A 494 15.91 -18.80 45.64
N SER A 495 16.76 -19.52 46.39
CA SER A 495 17.77 -20.41 45.83
C SER A 495 17.34 -21.87 45.96
N ASN A 496 16.67 -22.41 44.95
CA ASN A 496 16.29 -23.83 44.91
C ASN A 496 17.52 -24.75 44.83
N ASN A 497 17.54 -25.80 45.66
CA ASN A 497 18.76 -26.55 46.04
C ASN A 497 19.48 -27.36 44.93
N SER A 498 19.07 -27.25 43.67
CA SER A 498 19.78 -27.85 42.52
C SER A 498 19.57 -27.12 41.18
N GLU A 499 18.62 -26.20 41.13
CA GLU A 499 17.88 -25.77 39.93
C GLU A 499 18.12 -24.27 39.64
N ASP A 500 17.61 -23.77 38.53
CA ASP A 500 17.59 -22.32 38.28
C ASP A 500 16.54 -21.65 39.19
N PRO A 501 16.74 -20.41 39.64
CA PRO A 501 15.76 -19.68 40.46
C PRO A 501 14.46 -19.43 39.68
N SER A 502 13.31 -19.41 40.35
CA SER A 502 12.03 -19.21 39.66
C SER A 502 11.94 -17.85 38.95
N PRO A 503 11.33 -17.79 37.76
CA PRO A 503 11.11 -16.56 37.02
C PRO A 503 10.07 -15.65 37.70
N ILE A 504 10.26 -14.34 37.56
CA ILE A 504 9.45 -13.30 38.23
C ILE A 504 8.60 -12.57 37.20
N ARG A 505 7.32 -12.36 37.50
CA ARG A 505 6.41 -11.46 36.80
C ARG A 505 6.19 -10.20 37.64
N VAL A 506 6.37 -9.04 37.03
CA VAL A 506 6.05 -7.73 37.62
C VAL A 506 4.96 -7.08 36.78
N VAL A 507 3.89 -6.61 37.43
CA VAL A 507 2.78 -5.90 36.76
C VAL A 507 2.78 -4.46 37.24
N ALA A 508 2.80 -3.51 36.30
CA ALA A 508 2.69 -2.09 36.61
C ALA A 508 1.84 -1.33 35.56
N GLU A 509 1.40 -0.14 35.93
CA GLU A 509 0.46 0.70 35.16
C GLU A 509 1.02 2.12 35.02
N HIS A 510 0.72 2.79 33.91
CA HIS A 510 1.10 4.18 33.66
C HIS A 510 -0.13 4.92 33.11
N ASP A 511 -0.53 5.99 33.80
CA ASP A 511 -1.77 6.72 33.50
C ASP A 511 -1.60 7.59 32.24
N LEU A 512 -2.51 7.48 31.27
CA LEU A 512 -2.42 8.19 30.00
C LEU A 512 -3.08 9.57 30.11
N ALA A 513 -2.29 10.63 30.01
CA ALA A 513 -2.80 11.99 29.97
C ALA A 513 -3.63 12.24 28.71
N ALA A 514 -4.78 12.92 28.84
CA ALA A 514 -5.66 13.31 27.74
C ALA A 514 -5.10 14.47 26.86
N GLY A 515 -3.80 14.42 26.59
CA GLY A 515 -3.03 15.41 25.84
C GLY A 515 -2.73 14.99 24.39
N PRO A 516 -1.92 15.78 23.66
CA PRO A 516 -1.72 15.59 22.23
C PRO A 516 -0.79 14.42 21.90
N LEU A 517 -1.37 13.28 21.52
CA LEU A 517 -0.86 12.18 20.68
C LEU A 517 0.51 11.52 20.98
N SER A 518 1.56 12.26 21.30
CA SER A 518 2.89 11.75 21.63
C SER A 518 2.96 11.17 23.04
N MET A 519 3.52 9.97 23.17
CA MET A 519 3.76 9.25 24.42
C MET A 519 5.26 8.99 24.61
N GLN A 520 5.71 9.02 25.86
CA GLN A 520 7.09 8.75 26.27
C GLN A 520 7.04 7.80 27.47
N LEU A 521 7.60 6.59 27.33
CA LEU A 521 7.60 5.55 28.35
C LEU A 521 9.04 5.13 28.67
N GLN A 522 9.45 5.26 29.93
CA GLN A 522 10.68 4.61 30.42
C GLN A 522 10.47 3.09 30.45
N ILE A 523 11.45 2.31 30.01
CA ILE A 523 11.39 0.85 30.04
C ILE A 523 11.95 0.34 31.38
N PRO A 524 11.26 -0.58 32.09
CA PRO A 524 11.77 -1.19 33.31
C PRO A 524 13.11 -1.88 33.12
N ARG A 525 14.00 -1.75 34.11
CA ARG A 525 15.30 -2.44 34.09
C ARG A 525 15.76 -2.88 35.46
N ILE A 526 16.53 -3.97 35.49
CA ILE A 526 17.34 -4.35 36.64
C ILE A 526 18.55 -3.41 36.68
N ALA A 527 18.77 -2.76 37.81
CA ALA A 527 19.84 -1.81 38.05
C ALA A 527 20.87 -2.39 39.05
N ASP A 528 22.04 -1.77 39.12
CA ASP A 528 23.07 -2.07 40.14
C ASP A 528 23.48 -3.56 40.16
N LEU A 529 23.88 -4.06 38.98
CA LEU A 529 24.29 -5.46 38.75
C LEU A 529 25.64 -5.76 39.40
N ASP A 530 25.70 -6.78 40.26
CA ASP A 530 26.96 -7.33 40.78
C ASP A 530 27.82 -7.94 39.66
N GLU A 531 29.13 -8.10 39.89
CA GLU A 531 30.07 -8.77 38.95
C GLU A 531 29.67 -10.24 38.63
N THR A 532 28.86 -10.83 39.50
CA THR A 532 28.26 -12.16 39.36
C THR A 532 26.99 -12.18 38.51
N MET A 533 26.48 -11.04 38.02
CA MET A 533 25.28 -10.95 37.20
C MET A 533 25.57 -10.48 35.78
N GLN A 534 24.79 -10.96 34.81
CA GLN A 534 24.80 -10.44 33.44
C GLN A 534 23.39 -10.46 32.84
N ILE A 535 22.91 -9.31 32.36
CA ILE A 535 21.74 -9.28 31.48
C ILE A 535 22.14 -9.79 30.09
N GLN A 536 21.60 -10.92 29.67
CA GLN A 536 21.87 -11.52 28.35
C GLN A 536 21.05 -10.87 27.25
N SER A 537 19.80 -10.53 27.56
CA SER A 537 18.88 -9.91 26.62
C SER A 537 17.86 -9.06 27.36
N SER A 538 17.47 -7.96 26.74
CA SER A 538 16.33 -7.16 27.16
C SER A 538 15.49 -6.81 25.94
N LEU A 539 14.21 -7.15 26.01
CA LEU A 539 13.26 -7.15 24.91
C LEU A 539 12.00 -6.39 25.33
N VAL A 540 11.47 -5.59 24.41
CA VAL A 540 10.21 -4.89 24.59
C VAL A 540 9.25 -5.34 23.49
N TYR A 541 8.10 -5.85 23.89
CA TYR A 541 6.99 -6.21 23.03
C TYR A 541 5.87 -5.19 23.21
N LEU A 542 5.36 -4.67 22.12
CA LEU A 542 4.29 -3.69 22.12
C LEU A 542 3.06 -4.30 21.43
N ASN A 543 2.04 -4.57 22.23
CA ASN A 543 0.90 -5.41 21.90
C ASN A 543 -0.30 -4.56 21.45
N ASN A 544 -0.42 -4.32 20.14
CA ASN A 544 -1.42 -3.43 19.57
C ASN A 544 -2.74 -4.17 19.26
N ARG A 545 -3.45 -4.63 20.30
CA ARG A 545 -4.73 -5.38 20.20
C ARG A 545 -5.99 -4.53 20.29
N GLY A 546 -5.91 -3.34 20.89
CA GLY A 546 -7.05 -2.41 20.99
C GLY A 546 -7.20 -1.47 19.79
N ARG A 547 -8.17 -0.55 19.88
CA ARG A 547 -8.32 0.57 18.93
C ARG A 547 -7.10 1.48 18.92
N SER A 548 -6.48 1.71 20.07
CA SER A 548 -5.24 2.48 20.19
C SER A 548 -4.01 1.64 19.81
N SER A 549 -3.23 2.13 18.85
CA SER A 549 -1.96 1.54 18.44
C SER A 549 -0.84 2.54 18.64
N LEU A 550 0.22 2.18 19.33
CA LEU A 550 1.38 3.05 19.54
C LEU A 550 2.38 2.87 18.40
N VAL A 551 2.60 3.94 17.63
CA VAL A 551 3.56 4.02 16.54
C VAL A 551 4.86 4.59 17.10
N VAL A 552 5.83 3.71 17.34
CA VAL A 552 7.14 4.08 17.94
C VAL A 552 8.00 4.86 16.96
N ASP A 553 8.44 6.05 17.39
CA ASP A 553 9.50 6.83 16.77
C ASP A 553 10.86 6.32 17.29
N LEU A 554 11.61 5.67 16.41
CA LEU A 554 12.93 5.10 16.74
C LEU A 554 14.08 6.13 16.70
N GLU A 555 13.86 7.33 16.16
CA GLU A 555 14.84 8.42 16.19
C GLU A 555 14.72 9.23 17.49
N ALA A 556 13.49 9.41 17.99
CA ALA A 556 13.23 10.04 19.29
C ALA A 556 13.44 9.09 20.49
N SER A 557 13.29 7.78 20.30
CA SER A 557 13.53 6.75 21.34
C SER A 557 15.02 6.62 21.68
N LYS A 558 15.35 6.22 22.93
CA LYS A 558 16.73 6.02 23.38
C LYS A 558 17.02 4.56 23.72
N ASN A 559 18.20 4.09 23.32
CA ASN A 559 18.74 2.75 23.57
C ASN A 559 17.82 1.60 23.12
N LEU A 560 16.97 1.84 22.11
CA LEU A 560 16.06 0.86 21.51
C LEU A 560 16.38 0.66 20.03
N ASP A 561 16.34 -0.60 19.59
CA ASP A 561 16.50 -1.01 18.20
C ASP A 561 15.35 -1.96 17.79
N ARG A 562 15.00 -2.01 16.50
CA ARG A 562 13.93 -2.87 15.99
C ARG A 562 14.45 -4.29 15.80
N ALA A 563 13.89 -5.25 16.55
CA ALA A 563 14.30 -6.64 16.40
C ALA A 563 13.79 -7.20 15.06
N LEU A 564 14.71 -7.79 14.27
CA LEU A 564 14.36 -8.49 13.02
C LEU A 564 13.32 -9.59 13.27
N ARG A 565 12.31 -9.66 12.40
CA ARG A 565 11.25 -10.67 12.43
C ARG A 565 11.85 -12.02 12.06
N ILE A 566 11.89 -12.96 13.01
CA ILE A 566 12.17 -14.37 12.74
C ILE A 566 10.85 -15.01 12.32
N GLU A 567 10.81 -15.56 11.10
CA GLU A 567 9.62 -16.19 10.55
C GLU A 567 9.42 -17.61 11.12
N ASN A 568 8.91 -17.68 12.35
CA ASN A 568 8.32 -18.93 12.84
C ASN A 568 6.90 -19.06 12.27
N SER A 569 6.66 -20.14 11.53
CA SER A 569 5.42 -20.40 10.80
C SER A 569 4.26 -20.77 11.73
N GLY A 570 3.36 -19.82 11.95
CA GLY A 570 2.07 -20.03 12.62
C GLY A 570 1.05 -18.98 12.15
N PHE A 571 -0.12 -19.44 11.67
CA PHE A 571 -1.19 -18.55 11.20
C PHE A 571 -1.93 -17.90 12.37
N ALA A 572 -1.34 -16.82 12.89
CA ALA A 572 -2.01 -15.84 13.74
C ALA A 572 -1.38 -14.45 13.49
N GLU A 573 -2.19 -13.44 13.17
CA GLU A 573 -1.73 -12.07 12.98
C GLU A 573 -1.37 -11.43 14.33
N SER A 574 -0.16 -11.72 14.83
CA SER A 574 0.38 -11.04 15.99
C SER A 574 0.75 -9.59 15.64
N THR A 575 -0.12 -8.64 16.00
CA THR A 575 0.09 -7.17 15.93
C THR A 575 1.13 -6.64 16.94
N MET A 576 2.07 -7.52 17.31
CA MET A 576 3.01 -7.41 18.41
C MET A 576 4.37 -6.97 17.86
N THR A 577 4.68 -5.68 17.98
CA THR A 577 5.97 -5.13 17.52
C THR A 577 7.07 -5.40 18.54
N ARG A 578 8.26 -5.79 18.08
CA ARG A 578 9.38 -6.23 18.93
C ARG A 578 10.58 -5.31 18.81
N TYR A 579 11.07 -4.88 19.95
CA TYR A 579 12.26 -4.03 20.10
C TYR A 579 13.26 -4.71 21.03
N ARG A 580 14.53 -4.32 20.91
CA ARG A 580 15.64 -4.77 21.76
C ARG A 580 16.27 -3.56 22.42
N VAL A 581 16.57 -3.66 23.71
CA VAL A 581 17.34 -2.65 24.44
C VAL A 581 18.84 -2.88 24.20
N ILE A 582 19.58 -1.84 23.82
CA ILE A 582 21.01 -1.91 23.46
C ILE A 582 21.78 -0.73 24.08
N PRO A 583 22.80 -0.98 24.93
CA PRO A 583 23.11 -2.23 25.64
C PRO A 583 21.94 -2.75 26.50
N ALA A 584 21.88 -4.04 26.80
CA ALA A 584 20.71 -4.69 27.41
C ALA A 584 20.41 -4.26 28.87
N ASP A 585 21.34 -3.56 29.51
CA ASP A 585 21.30 -2.99 30.86
C ASP A 585 21.07 -1.47 30.88
N ALA A 586 21.05 -0.82 29.70
CA ALA A 586 20.89 0.61 29.57
C ALA A 586 19.49 1.10 29.95
N THR A 587 19.38 2.36 30.35
CA THR A 587 18.07 3.03 30.47
C THR A 587 17.47 3.20 29.07
N ALA A 588 16.45 2.41 28.74
CA ALA A 588 15.71 2.54 27.50
C ALA A 588 14.47 3.43 27.66
N GLU A 589 14.15 4.17 26.62
CA GLU A 589 13.05 5.13 26.58
C GLU A 589 12.34 5.04 25.23
N LEU A 590 11.07 4.67 25.27
CA LEU A 590 10.22 4.46 24.10
C LEU A 590 9.39 5.71 23.87
N VAL A 591 9.61 6.36 22.72
CA VAL A 591 8.85 7.54 22.27
C VAL A 591 8.03 7.15 21.05
N GLY A 592 6.82 7.69 20.91
CA GLY A 592 5.97 7.44 19.74
C GLY A 592 4.64 8.17 19.81
N TRP A 593 3.74 7.89 18.87
CA TRP A 593 2.39 8.48 18.82
C TRP A 593 1.31 7.43 18.90
N VAL A 594 0.25 7.70 19.68
CA VAL A 594 -0.96 6.87 19.66
C VAL A 594 -1.77 7.21 18.42
N VAL A 595 -2.11 6.19 17.64
CA VAL A 595 -2.96 6.28 16.44
C VAL A 595 -4.16 5.36 16.63
N GLU A 596 -5.37 5.89 16.44
CA GLU A 596 -6.57 5.06 16.40
C GLU A 596 -6.65 4.25 15.10
N LYS A 597 -6.84 2.94 15.24
CA LYS A 597 -7.19 2.03 14.15
C LYS A 597 -8.71 1.90 14.09
N SER A 598 -9.27 2.09 12.89
CA SER A 598 -10.65 1.67 12.62
C SER A 598 -10.73 0.14 12.67
N PRO A 599 -11.71 -0.46 13.38
CA PRO A 599 -11.95 -1.89 13.31
C PRO A 599 -12.42 -2.26 11.90
N ARG A 600 -11.88 -3.37 11.35
CA ARG A 600 -12.50 -4.01 10.18
C ARG A 600 -13.67 -4.84 10.66
N ILE A 601 -14.75 -4.78 9.90
CA ILE A 601 -16.00 -5.50 10.18
C ILE A 601 -16.40 -6.22 8.91
N SER A 602 -16.61 -7.53 8.99
CA SER A 602 -17.47 -8.22 8.02
C SER A 602 -18.83 -8.49 8.62
N LEU A 603 -19.84 -8.50 7.75
CA LEU A 603 -21.24 -8.68 8.12
C LEU A 603 -21.92 -9.58 7.08
N SER A 604 -22.62 -10.61 7.54
CA SER A 604 -23.62 -11.34 6.74
C SER A 604 -24.95 -11.35 7.49
N GLY A 605 -26.05 -11.63 6.80
CA GLY A 605 -27.37 -11.71 7.43
C GLY A 605 -28.53 -11.84 6.46
N ASP A 606 -29.70 -12.11 7.04
CA ASP A 606 -31.00 -12.18 6.36
C ASP A 606 -32.01 -11.31 7.13
N ALA A 607 -33.19 -11.09 6.55
CA ALA A 607 -34.30 -10.42 7.23
C ALA A 607 -35.67 -11.03 6.88
N THR A 608 -36.64 -10.76 7.75
CA THR A 608 -38.05 -11.13 7.54
C THR A 608 -38.93 -9.92 7.81
N ILE A 609 -39.80 -9.58 6.85
CA ILE A 609 -40.82 -8.54 6.96
C ILE A 609 -42.18 -9.24 6.95
N ALA A 610 -42.93 -9.13 8.05
CA ALA A 610 -44.20 -9.82 8.23
C ALA A 610 -45.33 -8.85 8.67
N ILE A 611 -46.55 -9.11 8.21
CA ILE A 611 -47.76 -8.48 8.76
C ILE A 611 -48.29 -9.34 9.91
N GLU A 612 -48.34 -8.78 11.11
CA GLU A 612 -48.88 -9.42 12.31
C GLU A 612 -50.08 -8.62 12.84
N ALA A 613 -51.28 -9.10 12.50
CA ALA A 613 -52.60 -8.51 12.80
C ALA A 613 -52.84 -7.09 12.23
N ASP A 614 -52.18 -6.07 12.79
CA ASP A 614 -52.31 -4.65 12.39
C ASP A 614 -50.97 -3.90 12.55
N LYS A 615 -49.88 -4.67 12.47
CA LYS A 615 -48.50 -4.20 12.61
C LYS A 615 -47.63 -4.80 11.53
N LEU A 616 -46.64 -4.02 11.11
CA LEU A 616 -45.55 -4.47 10.28
C LEU A 616 -44.35 -4.77 11.18
N THR A 617 -44.04 -6.05 11.35
CA THR A 617 -42.91 -6.54 12.15
C THR A 617 -41.75 -6.83 11.21
N THR A 618 -40.60 -6.17 11.39
CA THR A 618 -39.37 -6.46 10.65
C THR A 618 -38.28 -6.95 11.58
N THR A 619 -37.76 -8.15 11.32
CA THR A 619 -36.61 -8.73 12.03
C THR A 619 -35.40 -8.79 11.10
N TRP A 620 -34.24 -8.35 11.57
CA TRP A 620 -32.95 -8.48 10.88
C TRP A 620 -32.03 -9.38 11.70
N ASP A 621 -31.56 -10.48 11.10
CA ASP A 621 -30.66 -11.45 11.72
C ASP A 621 -29.28 -11.35 11.09
N TRP A 622 -28.29 -10.94 11.89
CA TRP A 622 -26.94 -10.64 11.44
C TRP A 622 -25.89 -11.51 12.14
N VAL A 623 -24.83 -11.83 11.40
CA VAL A 623 -23.56 -12.34 11.91
C VAL A 623 -22.48 -11.31 11.60
N LEU A 624 -21.91 -10.72 12.64
CA LEU A 624 -20.87 -9.69 12.57
C LEU A 624 -19.54 -10.30 13.00
N THR A 625 -18.48 -10.11 12.22
CA THR A 625 -17.12 -10.52 12.59
C THR A 625 -16.21 -9.31 12.62
N SER A 626 -15.55 -9.02 13.75
CA SER A 626 -14.60 -7.90 13.86
C SER A 626 -13.16 -8.34 14.10
N SER A 627 -12.22 -7.68 13.42
CA SER A 627 -10.78 -7.93 13.50
C SER A 627 -10.10 -7.33 14.74
N LEU A 628 -10.77 -6.41 15.44
CA LEU A 628 -10.31 -5.74 16.64
C LEU A 628 -11.45 -5.74 17.68
N ASP A 629 -11.11 -5.44 18.93
CA ASP A 629 -12.13 -5.30 19.98
C ASP A 629 -13.01 -4.07 19.72
N LEU A 630 -14.33 -4.27 19.72
CA LEU A 630 -15.33 -3.20 19.61
C LEU A 630 -15.58 -2.48 20.95
N GLN A 631 -14.97 -2.93 22.05
CA GLN A 631 -15.01 -2.29 23.38
C GLN A 631 -16.44 -2.01 23.87
N GLY A 632 -17.37 -2.92 23.57
CA GLY A 632 -18.77 -2.83 23.95
C GLY A 632 -19.61 -1.83 23.15
N ARG A 633 -19.10 -1.27 22.03
CA ARG A 633 -19.75 -0.16 21.29
C ARG A 633 -19.65 -0.29 19.76
N LEU A 634 -20.79 -0.27 19.08
CA LEU A 634 -20.88 -0.29 17.61
C LEU A 634 -21.70 0.92 17.11
N PRO A 635 -21.13 1.87 16.35
CA PRO A 635 -21.88 2.97 15.75
C PRO A 635 -22.73 2.47 14.57
N ILE A 636 -23.98 2.91 14.53
CA ILE A 636 -25.03 2.41 13.63
C ILE A 636 -25.79 3.61 13.03
N GLN A 637 -26.03 3.59 11.74
CA GLN A 637 -26.98 4.47 11.07
C GLN A 637 -28.30 3.73 10.87
N ILE A 638 -29.41 4.38 11.18
CA ILE A 638 -30.76 3.93 10.85
C ILE A 638 -31.44 5.09 10.12
N THR A 639 -31.53 4.99 8.79
CA THR A 639 -32.12 6.05 7.97
C THR A 639 -33.59 6.24 8.34
N SER A 640 -33.94 7.40 8.90
CA SER A 640 -35.32 7.70 9.26
C SER A 640 -36.21 7.82 8.03
N VAL A 641 -37.44 7.29 8.15
CA VAL A 641 -38.50 7.55 7.16
C VAL A 641 -38.98 8.97 7.39
N LEU A 642 -38.54 9.89 6.53
CA LEU A 642 -38.86 11.32 6.60
C LEU A 642 -40.37 11.55 6.72
N ASP A 643 -40.78 12.33 7.74
CA ASP A 643 -42.14 12.84 7.88
C ASP A 643 -42.54 13.59 6.61
N ARG A 644 -43.66 13.19 5.98
CA ARG A 644 -44.16 13.80 4.74
C ARG A 644 -44.81 15.19 4.95
N ASP A 645 -44.95 15.63 6.20
CA ASP A 645 -45.82 16.74 6.59
C ASP A 645 -45.09 18.09 6.79
N GLN A 646 -43.82 18.23 6.36
CA GLN A 646 -43.10 19.52 6.35
C GLN A 646 -42.74 20.00 4.94
N GLU A 647 -43.71 20.64 4.30
CA GLU A 647 -43.48 21.52 3.14
C GLU A 647 -42.66 22.76 3.58
N PRO A 648 -41.55 23.11 2.91
CA PRO A 648 -40.73 24.24 3.30
C PRO A 648 -41.41 25.57 2.94
N ALA A 649 -41.97 26.24 3.95
CA ALA A 649 -42.70 27.51 3.83
C ALA A 649 -41.80 28.74 3.51
N LEU A 650 -41.08 28.69 2.39
CA LEU A 650 -40.16 29.74 1.92
C LEU A 650 -40.30 30.01 0.41
N LEU A 651 -41.50 30.39 -0.04
CA LEU A 651 -41.68 31.16 -1.29
C LEU A 651 -43.05 31.86 -1.33
N LYS A 652 -43.16 33.01 -0.65
CA LYS A 652 -44.29 33.93 -0.86
C LYS A 652 -43.88 35.40 -0.80
N GLU A 653 -44.04 36.05 -1.95
CA GLU A 653 -44.22 37.49 -2.19
C GLU A 653 -43.32 38.47 -1.41
N ARG A 654 -42.29 39.00 -2.10
CA ARG A 654 -41.67 40.28 -1.75
C ARG A 654 -41.64 41.22 -2.95
N SER A 655 -42.74 41.94 -3.17
CA SER A 655 -42.75 43.11 -4.04
C SER A 655 -41.89 44.24 -3.42
N PRO A 656 -41.22 45.06 -4.23
CA PRO A 656 -40.39 46.15 -3.72
C PRO A 656 -41.21 47.41 -3.46
N ASP A 657 -40.88 48.16 -2.41
CA ASP A 657 -40.75 49.62 -2.51
C ASP A 657 -40.05 50.26 -1.30
N SER A 658 -39.64 51.53 -1.46
CA SER A 658 -39.17 52.47 -0.41
C SER A 658 -37.86 52.14 0.33
N ASP A 659 -36.74 52.58 -0.24
CA ASP A 659 -35.57 53.02 0.52
C ASP A 659 -35.93 54.15 1.52
N LEU A 660 -35.18 54.25 2.63
CA LEU A 660 -34.69 55.53 3.18
C LEU A 660 -33.68 55.34 4.32
N ASN A 661 -32.44 55.82 4.10
CA ASN A 661 -31.41 56.16 5.09
C ASN A 661 -30.82 55.04 6.00
N ALA A 662 -29.64 54.56 5.62
CA ALA A 662 -28.58 54.08 6.52
C ALA A 662 -27.41 55.10 6.48
N PRO A 663 -26.23 54.90 7.11
CA PRO A 663 -25.80 54.02 8.21
C PRO A 663 -25.25 54.92 9.37
N PRO A 664 -24.18 54.62 10.15
CA PRO A 664 -23.50 53.37 10.49
C PRO A 664 -23.26 53.13 12.00
N VAL A 665 -22.97 51.87 12.38
CA VAL A 665 -21.99 51.58 13.46
C VAL A 665 -21.13 50.38 13.05
N SER A 666 -19.82 50.61 13.01
CA SER A 666 -18.79 49.57 13.11
C SER A 666 -17.68 50.08 14.02
N GLN A 667 -17.10 49.16 14.80
CA GLN A 667 -15.81 49.27 15.51
C GLN A 667 -15.68 50.08 16.83
N ILE A 668 -14.87 49.49 17.72
CA ILE A 668 -14.02 50.06 18.78
C ILE A 668 -14.70 50.59 20.07
N SER A 669 -14.42 49.86 21.16
CA SER A 669 -13.57 50.39 22.24
C SER A 669 -12.69 49.27 22.81
N GLN A 670 -11.49 49.62 23.25
CA GLN A 670 -10.41 48.69 23.59
C GLN A 670 -10.19 48.66 25.11
N ASN A 671 -9.60 47.58 25.64
CA ASN A 671 -8.22 47.70 26.13
C ASN A 671 -7.52 46.35 26.29
N GLN A 672 -6.20 46.39 26.10
CA GLN A 672 -5.27 45.31 26.40
C GLN A 672 -4.61 45.60 27.76
N ASN A 673 -4.07 44.57 28.41
CA ASN A 673 -2.63 44.54 28.70
C ASN A 673 -2.17 43.14 29.12
N THR A 674 -0.88 42.88 28.92
CA THR A 674 -0.23 41.60 29.23
C THR A 674 0.70 41.72 30.44
N ASP A 675 1.09 40.54 30.94
CA ASP A 675 2.35 40.22 31.59
C ASP A 675 2.70 40.69 33.03
N SER A 676 3.22 39.68 33.75
CA SER A 676 4.36 39.76 34.67
C SER A 676 4.21 40.46 36.04
N SER A 677 4.11 39.60 37.07
CA SER A 677 5.18 39.35 38.07
C SER A 677 4.84 39.51 39.56
N LEU A 678 5.55 38.71 40.37
CA LEU A 678 5.95 38.89 41.78
C LEU A 678 4.98 38.57 42.96
N LEU A 679 5.41 37.56 43.75
CA LEU A 679 5.27 37.38 45.23
C LEU A 679 3.92 36.78 45.77
N PRO A 680 3.87 36.27 47.03
CA PRO A 680 4.68 35.14 47.54
C PRO A 680 3.87 34.12 48.43
N LEU A 681 4.59 33.24 49.14
CA LEU A 681 4.11 32.16 50.02
C LEU A 681 3.22 32.61 51.21
N THR A 682 2.40 31.71 51.78
CA THR A 682 2.62 31.15 53.15
C THR A 682 1.61 30.06 53.58
N ASN A 683 2.05 29.15 54.46
CA ASN A 683 1.22 28.20 55.23
C ASN A 683 0.84 28.79 56.60
N ALA A 684 -0.31 28.40 57.20
CA ALA A 684 -0.39 27.91 58.59
C ALA A 684 -1.80 27.53 59.09
N ASN A 685 -1.92 26.29 59.56
CA ASN A 685 -3.03 25.61 60.26
C ASN A 685 -3.75 26.35 61.41
N ARG A 686 -4.98 25.90 61.72
CA ARG A 686 -5.30 25.38 63.09
C ARG A 686 -6.44 24.33 63.12
N LEU A 687 -6.45 23.52 64.17
CA LEU A 687 -7.26 22.31 64.41
C LEU A 687 -8.12 22.42 65.69
N LEU A 688 -9.00 21.42 65.93
CA LEU A 688 -9.44 20.78 67.22
C LEU A 688 -10.97 20.42 67.19
N ALA A 689 -11.51 19.29 67.72
CA ALA A 689 -10.91 18.05 68.29
C ALA A 689 -11.94 16.90 68.57
N ALA A 690 -11.43 15.65 68.67
CA ALA A 690 -11.88 14.52 69.56
C ALA A 690 -13.24 13.76 69.28
N PRO A 691 -13.58 12.64 69.97
CA PRO A 691 -12.88 11.33 70.09
C PRO A 691 -13.80 10.04 69.89
N PRO A 692 -13.27 8.78 69.93
CA PRO A 692 -13.97 7.48 69.62
C PRO A 692 -14.28 6.62 70.89
N PRO A 693 -14.43 5.24 70.94
CA PRO A 693 -14.56 4.09 69.97
C PRO A 693 -15.82 3.18 70.33
N PRO A 694 -15.90 1.80 70.32
CA PRO A 694 -15.22 0.63 69.67
C PRO A 694 -16.12 -0.56 69.16
N GLU A 695 -15.51 -1.69 68.71
CA GLU A 695 -15.95 -3.14 68.76
C GLU A 695 -17.23 -3.65 67.99
N SER A 696 -17.48 -4.95 67.68
CA SER A 696 -16.93 -6.29 68.08
C SER A 696 -16.83 -7.33 66.90
N GLU A 697 -16.57 -8.63 67.18
CA GLU A 697 -16.15 -9.69 66.22
C GLU A 697 -17.19 -10.80 65.86
N SER A 698 -17.04 -11.39 64.66
CA SER A 698 -17.26 -12.82 64.29
C SER A 698 -18.66 -13.51 64.35
N GLN A 699 -19.06 -14.25 63.28
CA GLN A 699 -18.98 -15.73 63.22
C GLN A 699 -19.50 -16.36 61.89
N THR A 700 -19.14 -17.64 61.70
CA THR A 700 -19.23 -18.50 60.49
C THR A 700 -20.58 -19.21 60.30
N TYR A 701 -21.02 -19.56 59.06
CA TYR A 701 -21.32 -20.96 58.59
C TYR A 701 -22.00 -21.10 57.21
N SER A 702 -21.51 -22.09 56.45
CA SER A 702 -22.06 -22.92 55.33
C SER A 702 -23.32 -22.53 54.51
N GLU A 703 -23.10 -22.36 53.20
CA GLU A 703 -23.47 -23.34 52.14
C GLU A 703 -24.89 -23.98 52.16
N SER A 704 -25.80 -23.52 51.28
CA SER A 704 -26.79 -24.37 50.56
C SER A 704 -27.48 -23.65 49.38
N GLN A 705 -27.68 -24.36 48.26
CA GLN A 705 -28.75 -24.13 47.27
C GLN A 705 -30.06 -24.79 47.78
N PRO A 706 -31.30 -24.43 47.35
CA PRO A 706 -31.67 -24.26 45.93
C PRO A 706 -32.82 -23.25 45.58
N GLU A 707 -33.17 -23.25 44.28
CA GLU A 707 -34.46 -22.98 43.63
C GLU A 707 -35.39 -21.79 44.01
N ALA A 708 -35.64 -20.97 42.99
CA ALA A 708 -36.92 -20.35 42.58
C ALA A 708 -37.88 -19.75 43.62
N ASP A 709 -38.06 -18.42 43.55
CA ASP A 709 -39.25 -17.86 42.89
C ASP A 709 -39.02 -16.41 42.40
N ALA A 710 -39.89 -15.87 41.53
CA ALA A 710 -39.83 -14.47 41.07
C ALA A 710 -40.44 -13.48 42.08
N PRO A 711 -40.10 -12.18 42.04
CA PRO A 711 -41.16 -11.21 41.67
C PRO A 711 -40.72 -9.90 40.97
N THR A 712 -41.67 -9.37 40.18
CA THR A 712 -41.94 -7.95 39.87
C THR A 712 -40.80 -6.96 39.58
N GLU A 713 -40.84 -6.41 38.37
CA GLU A 713 -40.32 -5.06 38.08
C GLU A 713 -41.06 -3.98 38.89
N THR A 714 -40.32 -2.96 39.34
CA THR A 714 -40.87 -1.60 39.48
C THR A 714 -39.74 -0.59 39.23
N GLY A 715 -39.72 0.00 38.03
CA GLY A 715 -38.61 0.84 37.57
C GLY A 715 -38.74 2.33 37.93
N ASN A 716 -37.64 3.07 37.70
CA ASN A 716 -37.62 4.53 37.59
C ASN A 716 -36.86 4.91 36.31
N ASN A 717 -37.57 4.97 35.18
CA ASN A 717 -37.07 5.58 33.94
C ASN A 717 -37.81 6.90 33.74
N ASP A 718 -37.11 8.01 33.96
CA ASP A 718 -37.73 9.34 33.96
C ASP A 718 -37.89 9.89 32.53
N LEU A 719 -39.13 9.78 32.04
CA LEU A 719 -39.81 10.64 31.06
C LEU A 719 -38.92 11.50 30.13
N LEU A 720 -38.58 10.93 28.96
CA LEU A 720 -38.48 11.73 27.73
C LEU A 720 -39.83 11.78 27.02
N ASP A 721 -40.07 12.88 26.30
CA ASP A 721 -41.39 13.31 25.83
C ASP A 721 -42.06 12.29 24.87
N ARG A 722 -43.32 11.95 25.12
CA ARG A 722 -44.05 10.86 24.43
C ARG A 722 -45.16 11.37 23.52
N GLY A 723 -44.79 11.67 22.28
CA GLY A 723 -45.75 11.70 21.17
C GLY A 723 -46.26 10.28 20.83
N PRO A 724 -47.55 10.08 20.55
CA PRO A 724 -48.08 8.77 20.19
C PRO A 724 -47.75 8.42 18.72
N GLY A 725 -46.84 7.47 18.49
CA GLY A 725 -46.69 6.82 17.17
C GLY A 725 -45.26 6.52 16.68
N THR A 726 -44.21 6.88 17.40
CA THR A 726 -42.82 6.56 17.00
C THR A 726 -42.52 5.05 17.19
N PRO A 727 -42.00 4.34 16.17
CA PRO A 727 -41.69 2.92 16.31
C PRO A 727 -40.44 2.69 17.17
N SER A 728 -40.53 1.73 18.10
CA SER A 728 -39.43 1.39 19.01
C SER A 728 -38.57 0.24 18.45
N TRP A 729 -37.30 0.52 18.20
CA TRP A 729 -36.31 -0.53 17.93
C TRP A 729 -35.99 -1.33 19.19
N THR A 730 -35.79 -2.63 19.03
CA THR A 730 -35.24 -3.54 20.03
C THR A 730 -34.08 -4.32 19.41
N VAL A 731 -33.02 -4.58 20.17
CA VAL A 731 -31.80 -5.19 19.67
C VAL A 731 -31.25 -6.18 20.70
N THR A 732 -30.78 -7.34 20.24
CA THR A 732 -29.99 -8.27 21.06
C THR A 732 -28.64 -8.57 20.40
N VAL A 733 -27.62 -8.82 21.23
CA VAL A 733 -26.28 -9.28 20.82
C VAL A 733 -26.03 -10.61 21.53
N ASN A 734 -25.69 -11.67 20.78
CA ASN A 734 -25.55 -13.03 21.30
C ASN A 734 -26.77 -13.49 22.15
N ASN A 735 -27.98 -13.13 21.71
CA ASN A 735 -29.27 -13.29 22.40
C ASN A 735 -29.45 -12.52 23.73
N GLN A 736 -28.50 -11.68 24.15
CA GLN A 736 -28.66 -10.79 25.32
C GLN A 736 -29.16 -9.40 24.91
N PRO A 737 -29.99 -8.71 25.72
CA PRO A 737 -30.48 -7.36 25.39
C PRO A 737 -29.35 -6.34 25.25
N ALA A 738 -29.42 -5.50 24.21
CA ALA A 738 -28.46 -4.43 23.97
C ALA A 738 -29.15 -3.06 23.95
N VAL A 739 -28.44 -2.01 24.39
CA VAL A 739 -28.97 -0.65 24.50
C VAL A 739 -28.63 0.13 23.24
N LEU A 740 -29.63 0.70 22.58
CA LEU A 740 -29.44 1.58 21.42
C LEU A 740 -29.55 3.06 21.84
N GLN A 741 -28.43 3.76 21.90
CA GLN A 741 -28.37 5.17 22.30
C GLN A 741 -28.34 6.08 21.06
N GLY A 742 -29.29 7.01 20.94
CA GLY A 742 -29.26 8.04 19.90
C GLY A 742 -28.14 9.06 20.13
N VAL A 743 -27.40 9.39 19.06
CA VAL A 743 -26.33 10.42 19.06
C VAL A 743 -26.76 11.67 18.30
N GLY A 744 -27.56 11.51 17.24
CA GLY A 744 -28.21 12.63 16.56
C GLY A 744 -28.71 12.28 15.15
N GLY A 745 -29.93 12.70 14.82
CA GLY A 745 -30.57 12.35 13.54
C GLY A 745 -30.65 10.83 13.35
N ASP A 746 -30.21 10.35 12.18
CA ASP A 746 -30.15 8.92 11.83
C ASP A 746 -29.03 8.14 12.56
N GLN A 747 -28.22 8.77 13.44
CA GLN A 747 -27.05 8.13 14.05
C GLN A 747 -27.30 7.68 15.49
N PHE A 748 -26.95 6.41 15.74
CA PHE A 748 -27.08 5.69 16.99
C PHE A 748 -25.76 4.99 17.35
N VAL A 749 -25.60 4.62 18.62
CA VAL A 749 -24.56 3.70 19.09
C VAL A 749 -25.25 2.54 19.81
N LEU A 750 -24.99 1.33 19.34
CA LEU A 750 -25.35 0.10 20.02
C LEU A 750 -24.33 -0.17 21.13
N ILE A 751 -24.80 -0.45 22.34
CA ILE A 751 -24.02 -0.68 23.54
C ILE A 751 -24.39 -2.04 24.13
N SER A 752 -23.42 -2.94 24.23
CA SER A 752 -23.50 -4.23 24.93
C SER A 752 -22.09 -4.72 25.23
N ASP A 753 -21.88 -5.24 26.43
CA ASP A 753 -20.68 -5.93 26.88
C ASP A 753 -20.24 -7.11 25.99
N GLN A 754 -21.17 -7.67 25.21
CA GLN A 754 -20.91 -8.78 24.28
C GLN A 754 -20.27 -8.32 22.94
N LEU A 755 -20.24 -7.01 22.64
CA LEU A 755 -19.59 -6.46 21.45
C LEU A 755 -18.06 -6.41 21.64
N SER A 756 -17.40 -7.53 21.34
CA SER A 756 -15.95 -7.73 21.52
C SER A 756 -15.22 -7.92 20.18
N SER A 757 -14.10 -8.66 20.13
CA SER A 757 -13.45 -9.09 18.88
C SER A 757 -13.93 -10.48 18.46
N GLY A 758 -13.94 -10.78 17.16
CA GLY A 758 -14.39 -12.07 16.61
C GLY A 758 -15.85 -12.05 16.16
N MET A 759 -16.48 -13.22 16.12
CA MET A 759 -17.85 -13.41 15.62
C MET A 759 -18.90 -13.22 16.71
N MET A 760 -19.96 -12.48 16.41
CA MET A 760 -21.12 -12.25 17.27
C MET A 760 -22.41 -12.18 16.44
N THR A 761 -23.54 -12.60 17.01
CA THR A 761 -24.85 -12.49 16.35
C THR A 761 -25.61 -11.27 16.84
N LEU A 762 -26.24 -10.52 15.94
CA LEU A 762 -27.12 -9.41 16.28
C LEU A 762 -28.51 -9.67 15.71
N ARG A 763 -29.55 -9.49 16.53
CA ARG A 763 -30.94 -9.52 16.08
C ARG A 763 -31.59 -8.16 16.35
N TRP A 764 -32.10 -7.53 15.30
CA TRP A 764 -32.84 -6.27 15.36
C TRP A 764 -34.32 -6.56 15.13
N ASN A 765 -35.21 -5.96 15.90
CA ASN A 765 -36.65 -6.03 15.69
C ASN A 765 -37.28 -4.63 15.83
N ILE A 766 -38.04 -4.24 14.82
CA ILE A 766 -38.89 -3.05 14.79
C ILE A 766 -40.33 -3.46 14.47
N SER A 767 -41.28 -2.96 15.25
CA SER A 767 -42.71 -3.06 14.92
C SER A 767 -43.29 -1.65 14.73
N SER A 768 -43.93 -1.42 13.59
CA SER A 768 -44.70 -0.20 13.31
C SER A 768 -46.19 -0.52 13.18
N PRO A 769 -47.10 0.35 13.65
CA PRO A 769 -48.53 0.20 13.41
C PRO A 769 -48.85 0.50 11.94
N LEU A 770 -49.73 -0.30 11.32
CA LEU A 770 -50.20 -0.02 9.97
C LEU A 770 -51.19 1.17 10.03
N ARG A 771 -50.84 2.30 9.41
CA ARG A 771 -51.74 3.46 9.32
C ARG A 771 -52.79 3.22 8.23
N ILE A 772 -53.87 2.54 8.59
CA ILE A 772 -55.10 2.45 7.78
C ILE A 772 -55.87 3.76 7.96
N GLU A 773 -55.70 4.71 7.03
CA GLU A 773 -56.54 5.91 7.00
C GLU A 773 -57.96 5.55 6.58
N SER A 774 -58.90 5.66 7.53
CA SER A 774 -60.33 5.42 7.34
C SER A 774 -61.03 6.56 6.57
N SER A 775 -60.47 6.90 5.41
CA SER A 775 -61.17 7.63 4.35
C SER A 775 -62.24 6.73 3.70
N ARG A 776 -63.18 7.33 2.97
CA ARG A 776 -64.53 6.74 2.82
C ARG A 776 -64.74 5.82 1.63
N ASP A 777 -63.66 5.35 1.01
CA ASP A 777 -63.67 4.42 -0.11
C ASP A 777 -63.10 3.06 0.35
N GLU A 778 -63.94 2.26 1.01
CA GLU A 778 -63.61 0.88 1.40
C GLU A 778 -63.51 -0.02 0.14
N LEU A 779 -62.31 -0.50 -0.21
CA LEU A 779 -62.04 -1.93 -0.55
C LEU A 779 -60.59 -2.26 -1.00
N SER A 780 -59.84 -1.34 -1.62
CA SER A 780 -58.49 -1.62 -2.16
C SER A 780 -57.36 -0.87 -1.43
N ILE A 781 -56.66 -1.58 -0.55
CA ILE A 781 -55.35 -1.16 -0.05
C ILE A 781 -54.30 -1.60 -1.07
N ASP A 782 -53.72 -0.68 -1.84
CA ASP A 782 -52.50 -0.92 -2.61
C ASP A 782 -51.52 0.24 -2.33
N ARG A 783 -50.52 0.00 -1.46
CA ARG A 783 -49.64 1.04 -0.91
C ARG A 783 -48.20 0.53 -0.77
N ILE A 784 -47.24 1.40 -1.10
CA ILE A 784 -45.81 1.18 -0.82
C ILE A 784 -45.49 1.68 0.58
N GLU A 785 -44.88 0.84 1.41
CA GLU A 785 -44.32 1.21 2.71
C GLU A 785 -42.78 1.09 2.73
N PRO A 786 -42.04 2.08 3.26
CA PRO A 786 -40.58 2.04 3.37
C PRO A 786 -40.11 1.42 4.70
N ILE A 787 -39.21 0.44 4.60
CA ILE A 787 -38.65 -0.29 5.74
C ILE A 787 -37.23 0.21 6.01
N ALA A 788 -37.05 0.88 7.16
CA ALA A 788 -35.75 1.39 7.58
C ALA A 788 -34.74 0.26 7.81
N THR A 789 -33.53 0.42 7.28
CA THR A 789 -32.44 -0.56 7.40
C THR A 789 -31.41 -0.08 8.44
N PRO A 790 -31.03 -0.90 9.44
CA PRO A 790 -29.90 -0.58 10.31
C PRO A 790 -28.58 -0.88 9.57
N ARG A 791 -27.53 -0.07 9.78
CA ARG A 791 -26.29 -0.15 9.00
C ARG A 791 -25.06 0.24 9.86
N PRO A 792 -24.00 -0.56 9.99
CA PRO A 792 -22.79 -0.15 10.73
C PRO A 792 -22.08 1.05 10.09
N ILE A 793 -21.62 2.01 10.91
CA ILE A 793 -20.83 3.17 10.48
C ILE A 793 -19.34 2.88 10.71
N ALA A 794 -18.76 2.01 9.87
CA ALA A 794 -17.33 1.73 9.85
C ALA A 794 -16.71 2.15 8.51
N VAL A 795 -15.45 2.60 8.55
CA VAL A 795 -14.70 3.07 7.37
C VAL A 795 -14.25 1.91 6.48
N ASP A 796 -14.19 0.69 7.04
CA ASP A 796 -13.76 -0.55 6.37
C ASP A 796 -14.73 -1.68 6.78
N MET A 797 -15.88 -1.73 6.08
CA MET A 797 -16.95 -2.72 6.26
C MET A 797 -17.16 -3.54 4.99
N THR A 798 -17.07 -4.86 5.10
CA THR A 798 -17.35 -5.81 4.02
C THR A 798 -18.68 -6.51 4.26
N TYR A 799 -19.52 -6.65 3.22
CA TYR A 799 -20.68 -7.54 3.27
C TYR A 799 -20.29 -8.91 2.73
N GLU A 800 -20.68 -9.98 3.42
CA GLU A 800 -20.38 -11.37 3.05
C GLU A 800 -21.65 -12.12 2.63
N GLY A 801 -21.65 -12.64 1.40
CA GLY A 801 -22.76 -13.41 0.84
C GLY A 801 -23.89 -12.56 0.24
N LEU A 802 -25.05 -13.19 0.05
CA LEU A 802 -26.27 -12.54 -0.42
C LEU A 802 -27.22 -12.36 0.76
N MET A 803 -27.79 -11.16 0.92
CA MET A 803 -28.86 -10.93 1.87
C MET A 803 -30.19 -11.42 1.29
N ARG A 804 -30.95 -12.21 2.02
CA ARG A 804 -32.34 -12.58 1.67
C ARG A 804 -33.31 -11.83 2.54
N VAL A 805 -34.39 -11.34 1.96
CA VAL A 805 -35.49 -10.68 2.70
C VAL A 805 -36.80 -11.40 2.40
N ALA A 806 -37.26 -12.20 3.35
CA ALA A 806 -38.54 -12.90 3.26
C ALA A 806 -39.70 -11.94 3.52
N LEU A 807 -40.72 -11.99 2.68
CA LEU A 807 -41.95 -11.20 2.77
C LEU A 807 -43.12 -12.11 3.16
N GLN A 808 -43.83 -11.78 4.23
CA GLN A 808 -44.94 -12.58 4.74
C GLN A 808 -46.19 -11.74 4.97
N GLY A 809 -47.09 -11.77 3.98
CA GLY A 809 -48.45 -11.26 4.11
C GLY A 809 -49.33 -12.10 5.05
N ASP A 810 -50.55 -11.65 5.27
CA ASP A 810 -51.54 -12.26 6.17
C ASP A 810 -52.70 -12.93 5.41
N MET A 811 -53.89 -13.05 6.02
CA MET A 811 -55.07 -13.60 5.35
C MET A 811 -55.75 -12.61 4.40
N LEU A 812 -55.56 -11.30 4.58
CA LEU A 812 -56.25 -10.24 3.83
C LEU A 812 -55.31 -9.40 2.95
N THR A 813 -54.02 -9.37 3.27
CA THR A 813 -53.02 -8.48 2.68
C THR A 813 -51.78 -9.27 2.26
N ASP A 814 -51.42 -9.21 0.98
CA ASP A 814 -50.17 -9.74 0.47
C ASP A 814 -49.05 -8.68 0.56
N LEU A 815 -47.83 -9.12 0.95
CA LEU A 815 -46.61 -8.32 0.88
C LEU A 815 -45.81 -8.75 -0.35
N LEU A 816 -45.65 -7.82 -1.30
CA LEU A 816 -44.98 -8.05 -2.57
C LEU A 816 -43.72 -7.18 -2.71
N GLN A 817 -42.73 -7.70 -3.42
CA GLN A 817 -41.53 -6.95 -3.80
C GLN A 817 -41.86 -5.77 -4.72
N VAL A 818 -41.32 -4.59 -4.43
CA VAL A 818 -41.24 -3.50 -5.42
C VAL A 818 -40.03 -3.79 -6.30
N GLU A 819 -40.25 -4.10 -7.58
CA GLU A 819 -39.20 -4.55 -8.51
C GLU A 819 -38.07 -3.51 -8.58
N THR A 820 -36.94 -3.87 -8.00
CA THR A 820 -35.70 -3.09 -8.00
C THR A 820 -34.77 -3.69 -9.06
N GLN A 821 -33.93 -2.89 -9.71
CA GLN A 821 -33.15 -3.32 -10.90
C GLN A 821 -32.45 -4.69 -10.68
N PRO A 822 -32.77 -5.75 -11.44
CA PRO A 822 -32.05 -7.01 -11.36
C PRO A 822 -30.63 -6.82 -11.88
N THR A 823 -29.66 -7.39 -11.17
CA THR A 823 -28.26 -7.40 -11.60
C THR A 823 -28.05 -8.47 -12.67
N GLU A 824 -26.93 -8.41 -13.42
CA GLU A 824 -26.68 -9.41 -14.48
C GLU A 824 -26.52 -10.85 -13.96
N PHE A 825 -26.40 -11.05 -12.64
CA PHE A 825 -26.25 -12.34 -11.99
C PHE A 825 -27.57 -13.10 -11.77
N ASP A 826 -28.71 -12.41 -11.75
CA ASP A 826 -29.98 -12.96 -11.24
C ASP A 826 -30.69 -13.94 -12.20
N ARG A 827 -30.20 -14.09 -13.44
CA ARG A 827 -30.80 -14.96 -14.49
C ARG A 827 -30.73 -16.49 -14.23
N GLY A 828 -30.34 -16.92 -13.03
CA GLY A 828 -30.12 -18.33 -12.68
C GLY A 828 -30.97 -18.89 -11.55
N LEU A 829 -31.71 -18.05 -10.82
CA LEU A 829 -32.52 -18.45 -9.66
C LEU A 829 -33.99 -18.09 -9.91
N GLY A 830 -34.91 -19.00 -9.58
CA GLY A 830 -36.34 -18.73 -9.70
C GLY A 830 -36.79 -17.77 -8.60
N GLU A 831 -36.92 -16.49 -8.93
CA GLU A 831 -37.47 -15.49 -8.02
C GLU A 831 -38.91 -15.83 -7.65
N SER A 832 -39.20 -15.76 -6.35
CA SER A 832 -40.55 -15.86 -5.81
C SER A 832 -40.96 -14.49 -5.29
N GLU A 833 -42.17 -14.02 -5.59
CA GLU A 833 -42.68 -12.68 -5.25
C GLU A 833 -42.53 -12.31 -3.75
N ASN A 834 -42.40 -13.32 -2.89
CA ASN A 834 -42.28 -13.24 -1.44
C ASN A 834 -40.81 -13.25 -0.92
N MET A 835 -39.79 -13.09 -1.77
CA MET A 835 -38.38 -13.10 -1.34
C MET A 835 -37.51 -12.17 -2.20
N MET A 836 -37.04 -11.07 -1.61
CA MET A 836 -36.02 -10.22 -2.22
C MET A 836 -34.62 -10.79 -1.96
N VAL A 837 -33.67 -10.46 -2.85
CA VAL A 837 -32.24 -10.78 -2.69
C VAL A 837 -31.42 -9.52 -2.94
N PHE A 838 -30.37 -9.30 -2.14
CA PHE A 838 -29.42 -8.19 -2.31
C PHE A 838 -27.97 -8.68 -2.22
N ASP A 839 -27.07 -8.06 -2.99
CA ASP A 839 -25.62 -8.30 -2.96
C ASP A 839 -24.90 -7.59 -1.80
N ALA A 840 -25.52 -6.56 -1.24
CA ALA A 840 -25.04 -5.82 -0.08
C ALA A 840 -26.21 -5.22 0.74
N LEU A 841 -25.94 -4.79 1.98
CA LEU A 841 -26.89 -4.02 2.80
C LEU A 841 -27.52 -2.86 1.99
N PRO A 842 -28.85 -2.78 1.82
CA PRO A 842 -29.50 -1.69 1.09
C PRO A 842 -29.18 -0.31 1.67
N ARG A 843 -28.77 0.65 0.82
CA ARG A 843 -28.38 2.02 1.22
C ARG A 843 -29.56 2.96 1.46
N GLN A 844 -30.75 2.57 1.02
CA GLN A 844 -32.02 3.28 1.19
C GLN A 844 -33.01 2.32 1.89
N PRO A 845 -34.10 2.83 2.49
CA PRO A 845 -35.17 1.97 3.02
C PRO A 845 -35.68 1.02 1.94
N ILE A 846 -35.89 -0.25 2.31
CA ILE A 846 -36.49 -1.25 1.39
C ILE A 846 -37.94 -0.85 1.13
N LEU A 847 -38.37 -0.86 -0.13
CA LEU A 847 -39.77 -0.58 -0.49
C LEU A 847 -40.54 -1.89 -0.64
N VAL A 848 -41.54 -2.10 0.20
CA VAL A 848 -42.49 -3.23 0.08
C VAL A 848 -43.87 -2.73 -0.34
N ARG A 849 -44.61 -3.52 -1.13
CA ARG A 849 -45.96 -3.21 -1.58
C ARG A 849 -46.96 -4.05 -0.79
N LEU A 850 -47.84 -3.39 -0.04
CA LEU A 850 -48.98 -4.02 0.63
C LEU A 850 -50.17 -4.00 -0.33
N ARG A 851 -50.77 -5.17 -0.59
CA ARG A 851 -51.94 -5.31 -1.48
C ARG A 851 -53.07 -6.09 -0.80
N SER A 852 -54.28 -5.51 -0.80
CA SER A 852 -55.52 -6.20 -0.43
C SER A 852 -55.80 -7.37 -1.38
N ARG A 853 -55.91 -8.58 -0.84
CA ARG A 853 -56.24 -9.80 -1.60
C ARG A 853 -57.69 -9.78 -2.15
N THR A 854 -58.50 -8.81 -1.72
CA THR A 854 -59.91 -8.65 -2.11
C THR A 854 -60.08 -8.08 -3.52
N ASP A 855 -59.09 -7.36 -4.07
CA ASP A 855 -59.18 -6.66 -5.36
C ASP A 855 -59.05 -7.59 -6.60
N ASN A 856 -59.18 -8.90 -6.38
CA ASN A 856 -59.00 -9.97 -7.38
C ASN A 856 -60.18 -10.11 -8.38
N GLN A 857 -60.93 -9.03 -8.67
CA GLN A 857 -62.13 -9.08 -9.52
C GLN A 857 -62.16 -8.13 -10.74
N GLU A 858 -61.42 -7.01 -10.76
CA GLU A 858 -61.20 -6.25 -12.00
C GLU A 858 -59.75 -6.44 -12.48
N ASN A 859 -59.54 -7.62 -13.10
CA ASN A 859 -58.24 -8.25 -13.37
C ASN A 859 -57.38 -7.56 -14.47
N THR A 860 -57.48 -6.24 -14.65
CA THR A 860 -56.92 -5.52 -15.81
C THR A 860 -55.73 -4.65 -15.41
N PHE A 861 -54.51 -5.06 -15.78
CA PHE A 861 -53.26 -4.36 -15.45
C PHE A 861 -52.30 -4.25 -16.64
N ILE A 862 -51.38 -3.28 -16.59
CA ILE A 862 -50.39 -3.03 -17.66
C ILE A 862 -49.03 -3.56 -17.22
N ALA A 863 -48.57 -4.67 -17.81
CA ALA A 863 -47.31 -5.30 -17.46
C ALA A 863 -46.08 -4.52 -17.97
N LYS A 864 -46.17 -4.00 -19.20
CA LYS A 864 -45.11 -3.23 -19.87
C LYS A 864 -45.70 -2.01 -20.57
N ALA A 865 -45.01 -0.87 -20.53
CA ALA A 865 -45.41 0.33 -21.26
C ALA A 865 -44.24 1.08 -21.91
N VAL A 866 -44.47 1.56 -23.13
CA VAL A 866 -43.60 2.53 -23.83
C VAL A 866 -44.48 3.72 -24.23
N LEU A 867 -44.29 4.85 -23.56
CA LEU A 867 -44.91 6.12 -23.94
C LEU A 867 -43.97 6.87 -24.89
N ARG A 868 -44.46 7.21 -26.08
CA ARG A 868 -43.76 7.97 -27.11
C ARG A 868 -44.43 9.35 -27.24
N THR A 869 -43.78 10.38 -26.74
CA THR A 869 -44.22 11.78 -26.86
C THR A 869 -43.53 12.43 -28.06
N ALA A 870 -44.30 12.97 -29.00
CA ALA A 870 -43.77 13.75 -30.12
C ALA A 870 -44.38 15.15 -30.13
N VAL A 871 -43.54 16.18 -30.01
CA VAL A 871 -43.97 17.58 -29.94
C VAL A 871 -43.76 18.24 -31.30
N GLY A 872 -44.85 18.67 -31.94
CA GLY A 872 -44.82 19.49 -33.16
C GLY A 872 -44.87 20.99 -32.85
N GLU A 873 -45.21 21.81 -33.84
CA GLU A 873 -45.35 23.27 -33.67
C GLU A 873 -46.71 23.71 -33.12
N ALA A 874 -47.76 22.90 -33.32
CA ALA A 874 -49.14 23.22 -32.89
C ALA A 874 -49.88 22.03 -32.24
N THR A 875 -49.46 20.80 -32.54
CA THR A 875 -50.00 19.57 -31.96
C THR A 875 -48.90 18.72 -31.35
N ARG A 876 -49.24 18.06 -30.25
CA ARG A 876 -48.47 17.00 -29.60
C ARG A 876 -49.15 15.67 -29.91
N MET A 877 -48.37 14.67 -30.30
CA MET A 877 -48.82 13.29 -30.37
C MET A 877 -48.29 12.53 -29.16
N GLU A 878 -49.16 11.80 -28.50
CA GLU A 878 -48.81 10.79 -27.50
C GLU A 878 -49.15 9.43 -28.09
N GLN A 879 -48.19 8.51 -28.15
CA GLN A 879 -48.44 7.11 -28.48
C GLN A 879 -48.07 6.24 -27.28
N LEU A 880 -49.04 5.53 -26.71
CA LEU A 880 -48.83 4.52 -25.68
C LEU A 880 -48.84 3.14 -26.35
N LEU A 881 -47.69 2.46 -26.30
CA LEU A 881 -47.61 1.03 -26.56
C LEU A 881 -47.66 0.32 -25.20
N ALA A 882 -48.60 -0.60 -24.99
CA ALA A 882 -48.81 -1.28 -23.72
C ALA A 882 -49.13 -2.76 -23.87
N GLU A 883 -48.57 -3.58 -22.98
CA GLU A 883 -48.95 -4.99 -22.81
C GLU A 883 -49.94 -5.08 -21.64
N VAL A 884 -51.21 -5.27 -21.98
CA VAL A 884 -52.34 -5.23 -21.05
C VAL A 884 -52.81 -6.66 -20.80
N HIS A 885 -52.81 -7.09 -19.54
CA HIS A 885 -53.40 -8.37 -19.14
C HIS A 885 -54.80 -8.10 -18.59
N GLY A 886 -55.78 -8.93 -18.94
CA GLY A 886 -57.14 -8.86 -18.41
C GLY A 886 -58.20 -8.44 -19.43
N ARG A 887 -59.44 -8.31 -18.94
CA ARG A 887 -60.69 -8.29 -19.71
C ARG A 887 -61.59 -7.12 -19.36
N GLY A 888 -62.36 -6.62 -20.32
CA GLY A 888 -63.41 -5.62 -20.09
C GLY A 888 -63.10 -4.24 -20.68
N GLU A 889 -63.21 -3.18 -19.87
CA GLU A 889 -62.91 -1.80 -20.29
C GLU A 889 -61.62 -1.29 -19.61
N LEU A 890 -60.58 -1.01 -20.41
CA LEU A 890 -59.39 -0.31 -19.93
C LEU A 890 -59.68 1.20 -19.88
N ARG A 891 -59.38 1.83 -18.74
CA ARG A 891 -59.51 3.29 -18.51
C ARG A 891 -58.14 3.94 -18.48
N ILE A 892 -57.97 4.99 -19.29
CA ILE A 892 -56.72 5.75 -19.43
C ILE A 892 -57.04 7.24 -19.27
N GLY A 893 -56.34 7.95 -18.38
CA GLY A 893 -56.59 9.37 -18.14
C GLY A 893 -55.97 10.29 -19.20
N ILE A 894 -56.61 11.44 -19.42
CA ILE A 894 -56.18 12.52 -20.32
C ILE A 894 -56.38 13.89 -19.65
N PRO A 895 -55.73 14.98 -20.14
CA PRO A 895 -55.73 16.26 -19.44
C PRO A 895 -57.12 16.90 -19.39
N ARG A 896 -57.36 17.74 -18.37
CA ARG A 896 -58.69 18.28 -18.07
C ARG A 896 -59.08 19.42 -19.03
N GLY A 897 -60.08 19.20 -19.89
CA GLY A 897 -60.69 20.28 -20.68
C GLY A 897 -61.46 19.84 -21.93
N ASP A 898 -62.39 20.70 -22.36
CA ASP A 898 -63.17 20.52 -23.60
C ASP A 898 -62.40 21.08 -24.81
N TYR A 899 -61.44 20.29 -25.30
CA TYR A 899 -60.67 20.55 -26.52
C TYR A 899 -60.76 19.34 -27.47
N PRO A 900 -60.68 19.56 -28.80
CA PRO A 900 -60.68 18.47 -29.76
C PRO A 900 -59.39 17.65 -29.62
N ILE A 901 -59.56 16.32 -29.56
CA ILE A 901 -58.48 15.35 -29.70
C ILE A 901 -58.82 14.40 -30.85
N SER A 902 -57.80 13.96 -31.58
CA SER A 902 -57.93 12.76 -32.41
C SER A 902 -57.44 11.58 -31.59
N VAL A 903 -58.11 10.43 -31.69
CA VAL A 903 -57.72 9.19 -31.02
C VAL A 903 -57.83 8.05 -32.01
N GLU A 904 -56.74 7.31 -32.18
CA GLU A 904 -56.71 6.01 -32.84
C GLU A 904 -56.28 4.98 -31.80
N ALA A 905 -56.95 3.83 -31.75
CA ALA A 905 -56.51 2.70 -30.94
C ALA A 905 -56.58 1.40 -31.74
N SER A 906 -55.64 0.50 -31.47
CA SER A 906 -55.69 -0.89 -31.88
C SER A 906 -55.25 -1.81 -30.76
N VAL A 907 -55.97 -2.92 -30.62
CA VAL A 907 -55.63 -4.04 -29.71
C VAL A 907 -55.34 -5.25 -30.59
N ASP A 908 -54.20 -5.90 -30.39
CA ASP A 908 -53.72 -7.05 -31.18
C ASP A 908 -53.75 -6.79 -32.69
N SER A 909 -53.28 -5.59 -33.09
CA SER A 909 -53.32 -5.06 -34.47
C SER A 909 -54.72 -4.87 -35.09
N GLN A 910 -55.81 -5.01 -34.33
CA GLN A 910 -57.18 -4.71 -34.78
C GLN A 910 -57.64 -3.36 -34.22
N SER A 911 -58.19 -2.48 -35.06
CA SER A 911 -58.64 -1.16 -34.59
C SER A 911 -59.89 -1.26 -33.71
N VAL A 912 -59.86 -0.59 -32.55
CA VAL A 912 -60.91 -0.59 -31.53
C VAL A 912 -61.47 0.82 -31.35
N GLY A 913 -62.79 0.94 -31.18
CA GLY A 913 -63.45 2.21 -30.91
C GLY A 913 -63.19 2.69 -29.47
N VAL A 914 -62.68 3.92 -29.32
CA VAL A 914 -62.43 4.54 -28.01
C VAL A 914 -63.59 5.47 -27.61
N ARG A 915 -64.09 5.33 -26.38
CA ARG A 915 -65.13 6.20 -25.81
C ARG A 915 -64.48 7.21 -24.85
N ARG A 916 -64.60 8.52 -25.13
CA ARG A 916 -64.13 9.57 -24.21
C ARG A 916 -65.17 9.85 -23.13
N GLU A 917 -64.82 9.63 -21.86
CA GLU A 917 -65.63 9.95 -20.68
C GLU A 917 -64.97 11.11 -19.90
N LYS A 918 -65.32 12.36 -20.25
CA LYS A 918 -64.73 13.59 -19.67
C LYS A 918 -63.19 13.65 -19.84
N ASN A 919 -62.47 13.14 -18.84
CA ASN A 919 -61.01 13.12 -18.71
C ASN A 919 -60.44 11.69 -18.82
N GLU A 920 -61.25 10.72 -19.21
CA GLU A 920 -60.83 9.34 -19.45
C GLU A 920 -61.08 8.94 -20.91
N LEU A 921 -60.20 8.09 -21.44
CA LEU A 921 -60.39 7.30 -22.64
C LEU A 921 -60.68 5.86 -22.21
N VAL A 922 -61.83 5.35 -22.62
CA VAL A 922 -62.30 3.99 -22.31
C VAL A 922 -62.15 3.14 -23.57
N ILE A 923 -61.39 2.05 -23.46
CA ILE A 923 -61.03 1.15 -24.56
C ILE A 923 -61.57 -0.24 -24.21
N THR A 924 -62.36 -0.84 -25.11
CA THR A 924 -62.88 -2.20 -24.90
C THR A 924 -61.81 -3.23 -25.28
N LEU A 925 -61.36 -4.01 -24.30
CA LEU A 925 -60.47 -5.16 -24.50
C LEU A 925 -61.28 -6.36 -25.03
N PRO A 926 -60.63 -7.35 -25.67
CA PRO A 926 -61.23 -8.65 -25.93
C PRO A 926 -61.72 -9.35 -24.65
N THR A 927 -62.58 -10.36 -24.81
CA THR A 927 -63.20 -11.08 -23.69
C THR A 927 -62.40 -12.32 -23.23
N ASP A 928 -61.13 -12.43 -23.61
CA ASP A 928 -60.23 -13.47 -23.15
C ASP A 928 -59.43 -12.98 -21.91
N ASP A 929 -58.84 -13.90 -21.13
CA ASP A 929 -58.03 -13.56 -19.94
C ASP A 929 -56.52 -13.52 -20.29
N SER A 930 -56.19 -13.21 -21.55
CA SER A 930 -54.83 -13.29 -22.12
C SER A 930 -54.12 -11.92 -22.20
N SER A 931 -52.87 -11.94 -22.63
CA SER A 931 -52.04 -10.75 -22.82
C SER A 931 -52.36 -10.06 -24.15
N HIS A 932 -52.86 -8.83 -24.09
CA HIS A 932 -53.25 -8.03 -25.24
C HIS A 932 -52.26 -6.88 -25.50
N HIS A 933 -51.90 -6.67 -26.76
CA HIS A 933 -51.00 -5.59 -27.18
C HIS A 933 -51.82 -4.37 -27.63
N LEU A 934 -51.73 -3.28 -26.89
CA LEU A 934 -52.42 -2.01 -27.15
C LEU A 934 -51.46 -0.99 -27.77
N ASP A 935 -51.82 -0.46 -28.94
CA ASP A 935 -51.32 0.80 -29.48
C ASP A 935 -52.44 1.85 -29.38
N LEU A 936 -52.24 2.87 -28.54
CA LEU A 936 -53.12 4.03 -28.39
C LEU A 936 -52.40 5.29 -28.83
N ARG A 937 -52.93 5.99 -29.83
CA ARG A 937 -52.40 7.25 -30.38
C ARG A 937 -53.38 8.38 -30.12
N VAL A 938 -52.92 9.44 -29.46
CA VAL A 938 -53.72 10.62 -29.10
C VAL A 938 -53.03 11.87 -29.63
N TRP A 939 -53.74 12.68 -30.41
CA TRP A 939 -53.26 13.99 -30.87
C TRP A 939 -53.97 15.10 -30.10
N ILE A 940 -53.17 15.93 -29.42
CA ILE A 940 -53.60 16.97 -28.49
C ILE A 940 -53.06 18.33 -28.97
N PRO A 941 -53.87 19.41 -29.04
CA PRO A 941 -53.36 20.75 -29.33
C PRO A 941 -52.49 21.24 -28.15
N ILE A 942 -51.35 21.87 -28.43
CA ILE A 942 -50.35 22.19 -27.39
C ILE A 942 -50.93 23.13 -26.32
N ASP A 943 -51.76 24.10 -26.70
CA ASP A 943 -52.48 25.01 -25.79
C ASP A 943 -53.36 24.30 -24.73
N ALA A 944 -53.70 23.03 -24.95
CA ALA A 944 -54.50 22.20 -24.04
C ALA A 944 -53.66 21.27 -23.14
N ALA A 945 -52.40 21.00 -23.47
CA ALA A 945 -51.49 20.27 -22.59
C ALA A 945 -51.12 21.11 -21.36
N ASP A 946 -51.00 22.43 -21.52
CA ASP A 946 -50.72 23.42 -20.48
C ASP A 946 -51.92 23.70 -19.51
N ALA A 947 -52.94 22.85 -19.52
CA ALA A 947 -54.16 23.00 -18.71
C ALA A 947 -53.93 22.91 -17.19
N THR A 948 -52.73 22.50 -16.74
CA THR A 948 -52.30 22.54 -15.33
C THR A 948 -52.06 23.97 -14.80
N GLY A 949 -52.00 24.97 -15.69
CA GLY A 949 -52.12 26.39 -15.35
C GLY A 949 -50.84 27.12 -14.92
N THR A 950 -49.69 26.45 -14.89
CA THR A 950 -48.41 26.97 -14.37
C THR A 950 -47.61 27.86 -15.33
N SER A 951 -47.90 27.85 -16.64
CA SER A 951 -46.96 28.31 -17.69
C SER A 951 -47.23 29.70 -18.29
N LYS A 952 -48.44 30.26 -18.14
CA LYS A 952 -48.96 31.39 -18.95
C LYS A 952 -48.24 32.74 -18.83
N GLY A 953 -47.15 32.84 -18.05
CA GLY A 953 -46.29 34.02 -17.95
C GLY A 953 -44.85 33.85 -18.48
N THR A 954 -44.38 32.61 -18.69
CA THR A 954 -42.94 32.30 -18.87
C THR A 954 -42.60 31.45 -20.10
N ALA A 955 -43.60 30.92 -20.80
CA ALA A 955 -43.47 29.97 -21.92
C ALA A 955 -42.68 30.46 -23.17
N ILE A 956 -42.16 31.69 -23.17
CA ILE A 956 -41.34 32.21 -24.28
C ILE A 956 -39.89 31.67 -24.22
N ILE A 957 -39.42 31.19 -23.06
CA ILE A 957 -37.99 30.88 -22.82
C ILE A 957 -37.75 29.41 -22.43
N PHE A 958 -38.64 28.82 -21.61
CA PHE A 958 -38.57 27.45 -21.15
C PHE A 958 -39.94 26.80 -21.29
N GLU A 959 -40.00 25.61 -21.88
CA GLU A 959 -41.24 24.85 -22.07
C GLU A 959 -41.15 23.54 -21.26
N GLN A 960 -42.10 23.34 -20.33
CA GLN A 960 -42.14 22.18 -19.44
C GLN A 960 -43.09 21.13 -20.01
N ILE A 961 -42.62 19.88 -20.08
CA ILE A 961 -43.36 18.76 -20.67
C ILE A 961 -43.48 17.64 -19.63
N GLU A 962 -44.71 17.19 -19.45
CA GLU A 962 -45.15 16.06 -18.61
C GLU A 962 -46.03 15.16 -19.48
N PRO A 963 -46.10 13.84 -19.26
CA PRO A 963 -47.06 12.96 -19.93
C PRO A 963 -48.50 13.50 -19.89
N SER A 964 -49.14 13.59 -21.05
CA SER A 964 -50.55 13.98 -21.16
C SER A 964 -51.46 12.79 -20.85
N ILE A 965 -50.97 11.58 -21.11
CA ILE A 965 -51.65 10.32 -20.80
C ILE A 965 -51.34 9.94 -19.35
N GLU A 966 -52.36 9.92 -18.49
CA GLU A 966 -52.26 9.33 -17.15
C GLU A 966 -52.57 7.83 -17.22
N LEU A 967 -51.59 7.01 -16.84
CA LEU A 967 -51.74 5.56 -16.77
C LEU A 967 -52.40 5.14 -15.45
N PRO A 968 -53.16 4.02 -15.42
CA PRO A 968 -53.68 3.45 -14.18
C PRO A 968 -52.55 3.05 -13.22
N ILE A 969 -52.82 3.09 -11.92
CA ILE A 969 -51.82 2.79 -10.89
C ILE A 969 -51.47 1.29 -10.93
N GLY A 970 -50.18 0.96 -10.96
CA GLY A 970 -49.70 -0.42 -11.00
C GLY A 970 -49.11 -0.89 -12.33
N VAL A 971 -48.78 0.03 -13.26
CA VAL A 971 -47.92 -0.30 -14.40
C VAL A 971 -46.56 -0.82 -13.92
N GLY A 972 -45.99 -1.79 -14.65
CA GLY A 972 -44.59 -2.23 -14.46
C GLY A 972 -43.57 -1.21 -14.98
N ARG A 973 -42.51 -1.70 -15.65
CA ARG A 973 -41.47 -0.85 -16.24
C ARG A 973 -42.06 0.07 -17.33
N ILE A 974 -41.80 1.37 -17.23
CA ILE A 974 -42.21 2.38 -18.22
C ILE A 974 -40.97 2.97 -18.89
N PHE A 975 -40.93 2.94 -20.23
CA PHE A 975 -40.03 3.77 -21.02
C PHE A 975 -40.76 5.02 -21.53
N TRP A 976 -40.09 6.17 -21.48
CA TRP A 976 -40.59 7.42 -22.06
C TRP A 976 -39.63 7.92 -23.14
N GLU A 977 -40.07 7.82 -24.39
CA GLU A 977 -39.37 8.26 -25.59
C GLU A 977 -39.90 9.65 -25.99
N ILE A 978 -39.03 10.66 -26.02
CA ILE A 978 -39.41 12.04 -26.36
C ILE A 978 -38.76 12.45 -27.68
N TYR A 979 -39.59 12.84 -28.65
CA TYR A 979 -39.18 13.48 -29.89
C TYR A 979 -39.41 14.99 -29.80
N SER A 980 -38.30 15.73 -29.73
CA SER A 980 -38.24 17.18 -29.74
C SER A 980 -38.03 17.70 -31.17
N PRO A 981 -38.61 18.85 -31.54
CA PRO A 981 -38.21 19.58 -32.76
C PRO A 981 -36.69 19.77 -32.86
N SER A 982 -36.17 19.80 -34.09
CA SER A 982 -34.73 19.78 -34.37
C SER A 982 -33.95 21.00 -33.83
N ASP A 983 -34.64 22.11 -33.57
CA ASP A 983 -34.11 23.34 -32.98
C ASP A 983 -34.22 23.38 -31.45
N ARG A 984 -34.88 22.42 -30.82
CA ARG A 984 -35.13 22.34 -29.38
C ARG A 984 -34.34 21.19 -28.74
N HIS A 985 -33.89 21.41 -27.51
CA HIS A 985 -33.14 20.42 -26.71
C HIS A 985 -33.66 20.34 -25.27
N ILE A 986 -33.64 19.15 -24.68
CA ILE A 986 -33.85 18.99 -23.24
C ILE A 986 -32.58 19.43 -22.50
N LEU A 987 -32.72 20.38 -21.56
CA LEU A 987 -31.61 20.75 -20.65
C LEU A 987 -31.71 20.06 -19.29
N TRP A 988 -32.93 19.70 -18.88
CA TRP A 988 -33.20 19.12 -17.57
C TRP A 988 -34.38 18.15 -17.63
N ALA A 989 -34.31 17.11 -16.81
CA ALA A 989 -35.40 16.19 -16.53
C ALA A 989 -35.31 15.75 -15.05
N THR A 990 -36.45 15.42 -14.46
CA THR A 990 -36.61 15.18 -13.02
C THR A 990 -35.71 14.03 -12.53
N PRO A 991 -35.07 14.12 -11.34
CA PRO A 991 -34.18 13.07 -10.82
C PRO A 991 -34.84 11.71 -10.57
N SER A 992 -36.18 11.63 -10.55
CA SER A 992 -36.98 10.40 -10.53
C SER A 992 -36.84 9.54 -11.81
N LEU A 993 -36.27 10.09 -12.88
CA LEU A 993 -36.09 9.42 -14.17
C LEU A 993 -34.65 8.95 -14.37
N GLU A 994 -34.50 7.65 -14.61
CA GLU A 994 -33.28 7.08 -15.17
C GLU A 994 -33.14 7.50 -16.65
N ARG A 995 -31.93 7.91 -17.07
CA ARG A 995 -31.64 8.30 -18.46
C ARG A 995 -31.12 7.09 -19.22
N SER A 996 -31.95 6.48 -20.07
CA SER A 996 -31.55 5.35 -20.93
C SER A 996 -30.83 5.86 -22.20
N MET A 997 -29.72 6.58 -21.99
CA MET A 997 -28.98 7.31 -23.02
C MET A 997 -27.46 7.29 -22.76
N ALA A 998 -26.68 6.89 -23.77
CA ALA A 998 -25.21 6.89 -23.73
C ALA A 998 -24.64 8.18 -24.32
N TRP A 999 -23.42 8.56 -23.91
CA TRP A 999 -22.66 9.64 -24.54
C TRP A 999 -21.93 9.14 -25.79
N VAL A 1000 -22.16 9.79 -26.93
CA VAL A 1000 -21.54 9.51 -28.22
C VAL A 1000 -20.76 10.73 -28.70
N PHE A 1001 -19.55 10.51 -29.21
CA PHE A 1001 -18.65 11.56 -29.70
C PHE A 1001 -18.48 11.50 -31.22
N ASP A 1002 -19.08 12.44 -31.94
CA ASP A 1002 -18.90 12.62 -33.39
C ASP A 1002 -18.06 13.86 -33.68
N ARG A 1003 -16.77 13.66 -33.99
CA ARG A 1003 -15.75 14.66 -34.40
C ARG A 1003 -15.43 15.77 -33.39
N LEU A 1004 -16.42 16.62 -33.11
CA LEU A 1004 -16.39 17.75 -32.17
C LEU A 1004 -17.72 17.90 -31.40
N ARG A 1005 -18.73 17.08 -31.73
CA ARG A 1005 -20.05 17.04 -31.10
C ARG A 1005 -20.12 15.84 -30.16
N LEU A 1006 -20.02 16.12 -28.86
CA LEU A 1006 -20.45 15.18 -27.83
C LEU A 1006 -21.98 15.33 -27.68
N TYR A 1007 -22.74 14.25 -27.88
CA TYR A 1007 -24.20 14.25 -27.73
C TYR A 1007 -24.67 12.96 -27.06
N ARG A 1008 -25.92 12.93 -26.60
CA ARG A 1008 -26.53 11.72 -26.06
C ARG A 1008 -27.35 10.98 -27.11
N GLU A 1009 -27.19 9.67 -27.18
CA GLU A 1009 -27.95 8.78 -28.04
C GLU A 1009 -28.67 7.74 -27.17
N PRO A 1010 -29.98 7.47 -27.40
CA PRO A 1010 -30.70 6.44 -26.66
C PRO A 1010 -30.07 5.06 -26.77
N THR A 1011 -29.92 4.36 -25.65
CA THR A 1011 -29.32 3.00 -25.61
C THR A 1011 -30.19 1.93 -26.27
N GLN A 1012 -31.49 2.21 -26.44
CA GLN A 1012 -32.42 1.36 -27.19
C GLN A 1012 -32.96 2.06 -28.43
N THR A 1013 -33.23 1.29 -29.48
CA THR A 1013 -33.97 1.77 -30.67
C THR A 1013 -35.47 1.78 -30.41
N SER A 1014 -36.23 2.60 -31.14
CA SER A 1014 -37.70 2.57 -31.04
C SER A 1014 -38.26 1.20 -31.43
N GLN A 1015 -37.63 0.52 -32.41
CA GLN A 1015 -38.05 -0.80 -32.87
C GLN A 1015 -37.83 -1.88 -31.79
N SER A 1016 -36.72 -1.82 -31.04
CA SER A 1016 -36.49 -2.72 -29.91
C SER A 1016 -37.42 -2.44 -28.73
N LEU A 1017 -37.85 -1.20 -28.53
CA LEU A 1017 -38.89 -0.85 -27.54
C LEU A 1017 -40.27 -1.39 -27.94
N ALA A 1018 -40.65 -1.32 -29.22
CA ALA A 1018 -41.88 -1.95 -29.72
C ALA A 1018 -41.84 -3.47 -29.52
N TYR A 1019 -40.76 -4.14 -29.96
CA TYR A 1019 -40.60 -5.58 -29.76
C TYR A 1019 -40.58 -6.00 -28.28
N TRP A 1020 -40.14 -5.14 -27.37
CA TRP A 1020 -40.18 -5.40 -25.92
C TRP A 1020 -41.61 -5.41 -25.34
N VAL A 1021 -42.52 -4.59 -25.90
CA VAL A 1021 -43.96 -4.63 -25.60
C VAL A 1021 -44.68 -5.74 -26.38
N GLY A 1022 -44.05 -6.26 -27.45
CA GLY A 1022 -44.57 -7.33 -28.31
C GLY A 1022 -45.05 -6.88 -29.69
N GLU A 1023 -44.97 -5.58 -30.00
CA GLU A 1023 -45.47 -5.02 -31.26
C GLU A 1023 -44.38 -4.91 -32.34
N GLY A 1024 -44.74 -5.20 -33.59
CA GLY A 1024 -43.83 -5.15 -34.74
C GLY A 1024 -43.83 -3.85 -35.55
N SER A 1025 -44.85 -3.00 -35.39
CA SER A 1025 -45.11 -1.81 -36.21
C SER A 1025 -45.12 -0.53 -35.39
N LEU A 1026 -44.30 0.44 -35.77
CA LEU A 1026 -44.29 1.77 -35.16
C LEU A 1026 -45.10 2.77 -35.98
N ALA A 1027 -45.70 3.75 -35.31
CA ALA A 1027 -46.12 4.98 -35.98
C ALA A 1027 -44.89 5.77 -36.44
N GLU A 1028 -44.95 6.33 -37.66
CA GLU A 1028 -43.96 7.29 -38.16
C GLU A 1028 -44.05 8.59 -37.33
N VAL A 1029 -42.89 9.06 -36.85
CA VAL A 1029 -42.79 10.23 -35.95
C VAL A 1029 -41.96 11.32 -36.64
N PRO A 1030 -42.32 12.62 -36.52
CA PRO A 1030 -41.56 13.70 -37.12
C PRO A 1030 -40.06 13.67 -36.77
N ALA A 1031 -39.23 13.98 -37.76
CA ALA A 1031 -37.78 14.00 -37.61
C ALA A 1031 -37.34 15.08 -36.60
N GLY A 1032 -36.58 14.67 -35.57
CA GLY A 1032 -36.25 15.52 -34.43
C GLY A 1032 -35.15 14.96 -33.54
N ASN A 1033 -34.86 15.66 -32.43
CA ASN A 1033 -33.94 15.18 -31.41
C ASN A 1033 -34.66 14.17 -30.51
N ARG A 1034 -34.14 12.95 -30.40
CA ARG A 1034 -34.74 11.81 -29.68
C ARG A 1034 -34.07 11.60 -28.32
N TYR A 1035 -34.86 11.52 -27.26
CA TYR A 1035 -34.42 11.27 -25.89
C TYR A 1035 -35.17 10.07 -25.30
N LEU A 1036 -34.53 9.31 -24.39
CA LEU A 1036 -35.14 8.12 -23.79
C LEU A 1036 -34.92 8.09 -22.27
N TYR A 1037 -36.01 7.98 -21.54
CA TYR A 1037 -36.05 7.90 -20.08
C TYR A 1037 -36.74 6.61 -19.64
N GLN A 1038 -36.52 6.22 -18.38
CA GLN A 1038 -37.08 5.02 -17.77
C GLN A 1038 -37.51 5.33 -16.33
N GLY A 1039 -38.64 4.74 -15.91
CA GLY A 1039 -39.13 4.81 -14.54
C GLY A 1039 -40.29 3.85 -14.30
N VAL A 1040 -40.93 3.98 -13.13
CA VAL A 1040 -42.08 3.15 -12.69
C VAL A 1040 -43.37 3.97 -12.47
N ASP A 1041 -43.29 5.30 -12.48
CA ASP A 1041 -44.45 6.19 -12.38
C ASP A 1041 -44.37 7.32 -13.42
N ALA A 1042 -45.29 7.33 -14.37
CA ALA A 1042 -45.39 8.37 -15.40
C ALA A 1042 -45.71 9.76 -14.85
N ARG A 1043 -46.35 9.88 -13.66
CA ARG A 1043 -46.64 11.18 -13.04
C ARG A 1043 -45.38 11.88 -12.51
N ALA A 1044 -44.31 11.12 -12.25
CA ALA A 1044 -43.01 11.66 -11.88
C ALA A 1044 -42.19 12.17 -13.08
N PHE A 1045 -42.70 12.06 -14.31
CA PHE A 1045 -41.96 12.40 -15.53
C PHE A 1045 -42.15 13.88 -15.89
N ARG A 1046 -41.11 14.69 -15.71
CA ARG A 1046 -41.06 16.09 -16.19
C ARG A 1046 -39.73 16.39 -16.85
N ALA A 1047 -39.77 17.06 -18.00
CA ALA A 1047 -38.61 17.53 -18.76
C ALA A 1047 -38.79 19.00 -19.17
N ILE A 1048 -37.68 19.71 -19.42
CA ILE A 1048 -37.68 21.12 -19.86
C ILE A 1048 -36.94 21.26 -21.20
N PHE A 1049 -37.67 21.70 -22.23
CA PHE A 1049 -37.10 22.12 -23.51
C PHE A 1049 -36.59 23.56 -23.45
N VAL A 1050 -35.49 23.82 -24.17
CA VAL A 1050 -34.98 25.15 -24.53
C VAL A 1050 -34.59 25.16 -26.01
N SER A 1051 -34.86 26.28 -26.68
CA SER A 1051 -34.48 26.44 -28.09
C SER A 1051 -32.99 26.74 -28.26
N ARG A 1052 -32.44 26.32 -29.40
CA ARG A 1052 -31.03 26.51 -29.76
C ARG A 1052 -30.67 27.99 -29.90
N THR A 1053 -31.62 28.87 -30.22
CA THR A 1053 -31.41 30.33 -30.28
C THR A 1053 -31.21 30.93 -28.89
N ILE A 1054 -31.96 30.49 -27.89
CA ILE A 1054 -31.79 30.91 -26.48
C ILE A 1054 -30.45 30.39 -25.94
N LEU A 1055 -30.09 29.13 -26.21
CA LEU A 1055 -28.83 28.53 -25.78
C LEU A 1055 -27.62 29.29 -26.37
N TRP A 1056 -27.70 29.69 -27.64
CA TRP A 1056 -26.74 30.62 -28.26
C TRP A 1056 -26.71 31.98 -27.60
N MET A 1057 -27.87 32.60 -27.33
CA MET A 1057 -27.96 33.94 -26.72
C MET A 1057 -27.34 33.99 -25.32
N VAL A 1058 -27.62 32.98 -24.48
CA VAL A 1058 -27.03 32.84 -23.13
C VAL A 1058 -25.52 32.63 -23.23
N THR A 1059 -25.06 31.70 -24.07
CA THR A 1059 -23.62 31.39 -24.19
C THR A 1059 -22.83 32.57 -24.77
N ALA A 1060 -23.36 33.24 -25.80
CA ALA A 1060 -22.72 34.42 -26.39
C ALA A 1060 -22.66 35.59 -25.40
N SER A 1061 -23.72 35.82 -24.61
CA SER A 1061 -23.72 36.82 -23.53
C SER A 1061 -22.66 36.51 -22.48
N MET A 1062 -22.57 35.27 -22.00
CA MET A 1062 -21.57 34.84 -21.03
C MET A 1062 -20.13 35.02 -21.56
N VAL A 1063 -19.86 34.61 -22.80
CA VAL A 1063 -18.52 34.75 -23.41
C VAL A 1063 -18.16 36.22 -23.67
N LEU A 1064 -19.12 37.07 -24.03
CA LEU A 1064 -18.92 38.51 -24.18
C LEU A 1064 -18.57 39.15 -22.83
N VAL A 1065 -19.31 38.83 -21.77
CA VAL A 1065 -19.01 39.29 -20.40
C VAL A 1065 -17.63 38.81 -19.94
N LEU A 1066 -17.27 37.54 -20.18
CA LEU A 1066 -15.97 37.00 -19.81
C LEU A 1066 -14.81 37.66 -20.59
N GLY A 1067 -14.99 37.86 -21.90
CA GLY A 1067 -14.04 38.58 -22.76
C GLY A 1067 -13.87 40.04 -22.36
N MET A 1068 -14.95 40.72 -21.99
CA MET A 1068 -14.92 42.07 -21.42
C MET A 1068 -14.16 42.08 -20.08
N LEU A 1069 -14.43 41.11 -19.20
CA LEU A 1069 -13.80 40.97 -17.90
C LEU A 1069 -12.27 40.80 -18.03
N PHE A 1070 -11.78 39.90 -18.90
CA PHE A 1070 -10.35 39.73 -19.18
C PHE A 1070 -9.72 40.95 -19.88
N THR A 1071 -10.48 41.64 -20.73
CA THR A 1071 -9.99 42.81 -21.48
C THR A 1071 -9.81 44.02 -20.57
N PHE A 1072 -10.79 44.34 -19.72
CA PHE A 1072 -10.84 45.60 -18.98
C PHE A 1072 -10.43 45.51 -17.51
N VAL A 1073 -10.37 44.32 -16.89
CA VAL A 1073 -10.00 44.16 -15.46
C VAL A 1073 -8.63 43.47 -15.35
N PRO A 1074 -7.52 44.18 -15.07
CA PRO A 1074 -6.19 43.56 -15.02
C PRO A 1074 -6.07 42.42 -14.00
N ARG A 1075 -6.81 42.49 -12.88
CA ARG A 1075 -6.81 41.47 -11.81
C ARG A 1075 -7.32 40.10 -12.26
N THR A 1076 -8.17 40.02 -13.29
CA THR A 1076 -8.75 38.74 -13.74
C THR A 1076 -7.84 37.97 -14.68
N ARG A 1077 -6.65 38.49 -14.99
CA ARG A 1077 -5.60 37.80 -15.76
C ARG A 1077 -4.67 36.93 -14.89
N HIS A 1078 -4.92 36.87 -13.58
CA HIS A 1078 -4.20 35.98 -12.66
C HIS A 1078 -4.70 34.53 -12.82
N PRO A 1079 -3.84 33.48 -12.81
CA PRO A 1079 -4.26 32.09 -13.04
C PRO A 1079 -5.39 31.59 -12.11
N PHE A 1080 -5.54 32.18 -10.92
CA PHE A 1080 -6.65 31.88 -10.01
C PHE A 1080 -8.04 32.15 -10.60
N SER A 1081 -8.20 33.07 -11.56
CA SER A 1081 -9.49 33.28 -12.23
C SER A 1081 -9.89 32.11 -13.12
N ALA A 1082 -8.91 31.44 -13.75
CA ALA A 1082 -9.14 30.22 -14.52
C ALA A 1082 -9.52 29.05 -13.61
N VAL A 1083 -8.96 28.97 -12.40
CA VAL A 1083 -9.36 28.00 -11.37
C VAL A 1083 -10.81 28.24 -10.93
N ILE A 1084 -11.21 29.49 -10.63
CA ILE A 1084 -12.60 29.82 -10.30
C ILE A 1084 -13.55 29.44 -11.46
N ALA A 1085 -13.19 29.77 -12.70
CA ALA A 1085 -13.99 29.42 -13.88
C ALA A 1085 -14.11 27.90 -14.07
N ALA A 1086 -13.04 27.13 -13.83
CA ALA A 1086 -13.06 25.67 -13.89
C ALA A 1086 -13.94 25.06 -12.79
N VAL A 1087 -13.89 25.57 -11.56
CA VAL A 1087 -14.75 25.12 -10.44
C VAL A 1087 -16.22 25.42 -10.73
N LEU A 1088 -16.55 26.60 -11.25
CA LEU A 1088 -17.92 26.94 -11.67
C LEU A 1088 -18.41 26.03 -12.81
N PHE A 1089 -17.56 25.76 -13.81
CA PHE A 1089 -17.90 24.85 -14.90
C PHE A 1089 -18.11 23.40 -14.42
N ALA A 1090 -17.27 22.91 -13.49
CA ALA A 1090 -17.43 21.60 -12.86
C ALA A 1090 -18.74 21.51 -12.06
N GLY A 1091 -19.13 22.56 -11.32
CA GLY A 1091 -20.41 22.64 -10.63
C GLY A 1091 -21.60 22.55 -11.59
N ILE A 1092 -21.55 23.26 -12.72
CA ILE A 1092 -22.58 23.18 -13.78
C ILE A 1092 -22.62 21.77 -14.40
N LEU A 1093 -21.46 21.13 -14.60
CA LEU A 1093 -21.37 19.77 -15.15
C LEU A 1093 -21.95 18.70 -14.22
N ILE A 1094 -21.89 18.90 -12.89
CA ILE A 1094 -22.54 18.03 -11.89
C ILE A 1094 -24.07 18.23 -11.90
N ILE A 1095 -24.53 19.49 -11.93
CA ILE A 1095 -25.97 19.83 -11.80
C ILE A 1095 -26.76 19.56 -13.10
N ALA A 1096 -26.18 19.90 -14.24
CA ALA A 1096 -26.83 19.86 -15.55
C ALA A 1096 -25.84 19.47 -16.66
N PRO A 1097 -25.39 18.20 -16.72
CA PRO A 1097 -24.34 17.75 -17.65
C PRO A 1097 -24.71 17.99 -19.12
N ASP A 1098 -25.98 17.82 -19.49
CA ASP A 1098 -26.49 18.06 -20.85
C ASP A 1098 -26.32 19.54 -21.26
N ALA A 1099 -26.67 20.46 -20.35
CA ALA A 1099 -26.48 21.89 -20.54
C ALA A 1099 -25.00 22.29 -20.54
N ALA A 1100 -24.18 21.68 -19.67
CA ALA A 1100 -22.74 21.93 -19.58
C ALA A 1100 -22.01 21.59 -20.88
N VAL A 1101 -22.34 20.44 -21.49
CA VAL A 1101 -21.74 19.99 -22.76
C VAL A 1101 -22.17 20.89 -23.93
N LEU A 1102 -23.44 21.28 -24.00
CA LEU A 1102 -23.94 22.21 -25.04
C LEU A 1102 -23.31 23.61 -24.90
N MET A 1103 -23.26 24.17 -23.69
CA MET A 1103 -22.58 25.45 -23.43
C MET A 1103 -21.06 25.36 -23.69
N GLY A 1104 -20.42 24.23 -23.40
CA GLY A 1104 -19.01 23.99 -23.70
C GLY A 1104 -18.71 24.01 -25.20
N GLN A 1105 -19.54 23.34 -26.02
CA GLN A 1105 -19.39 23.31 -27.48
C GLN A 1105 -19.60 24.70 -28.11
N LEU A 1106 -20.67 25.41 -27.72
CA LEU A 1106 -20.91 26.78 -28.20
C LEU A 1106 -19.84 27.75 -27.69
N GLY A 1107 -19.39 27.57 -26.45
CA GLY A 1107 -18.32 28.35 -25.83
C GLY A 1107 -16.97 28.20 -26.54
N LEU A 1108 -16.63 26.98 -27.00
CA LEU A 1108 -15.41 26.73 -27.78
C LEU A 1108 -15.43 27.48 -29.11
N ILE A 1109 -16.56 27.46 -29.84
CA ILE A 1109 -16.73 28.21 -31.10
C ILE A 1109 -16.60 29.72 -30.85
N ALA A 1110 -17.24 30.22 -29.79
CA ALA A 1110 -17.16 31.64 -29.43
C ALA A 1110 -15.75 32.05 -28.97
N LEU A 1111 -15.02 31.19 -28.26
CA LEU A 1111 -13.65 31.44 -27.80
C LEU A 1111 -12.66 31.49 -28.97
N VAL A 1112 -12.81 30.63 -29.99
CA VAL A 1112 -12.04 30.75 -31.24
C VAL A 1112 -12.25 32.13 -31.89
N LEU A 1113 -13.48 32.64 -31.88
CA LEU A 1113 -13.81 33.97 -32.41
C LEU A 1113 -13.14 35.09 -31.58
N VAL A 1114 -13.11 34.97 -30.25
CA VAL A 1114 -12.35 35.87 -29.35
C VAL A 1114 -10.84 35.81 -29.59
N VAL A 1115 -10.27 34.62 -29.82
CA VAL A 1115 -8.85 34.46 -30.17
C VAL A 1115 -8.52 35.12 -31.52
N VAL A 1116 -9.38 34.97 -32.53
CA VAL A 1116 -9.25 35.67 -33.82
C VAL A 1116 -9.35 37.19 -33.64
N MET A 1117 -10.28 37.68 -32.82
CA MET A 1117 -10.39 39.11 -32.48
C MET A 1117 -9.12 39.64 -31.79
N LEU A 1118 -8.55 38.88 -30.85
CA LEU A 1118 -7.30 39.24 -30.17
C LEU A 1118 -6.08 39.20 -31.10
N ALA A 1119 -6.01 38.22 -32.01
CA ALA A 1119 -4.97 38.16 -33.03
C ALA A 1119 -5.05 39.37 -33.97
N ILE A 1120 -6.23 39.68 -34.52
CA ILE A 1120 -6.47 40.89 -35.33
C ILE A 1120 -6.09 42.15 -34.55
N ARG A 1121 -6.49 42.26 -33.28
CA ARG A 1121 -6.10 43.39 -32.42
C ARG A 1121 -4.57 43.51 -32.29
N SER A 1122 -3.85 42.42 -32.08
CA SER A 1122 -2.38 42.42 -31.98
C SER A 1122 -1.68 42.79 -33.30
N LEU A 1123 -2.31 42.47 -34.45
CA LEU A 1123 -1.83 42.82 -35.79
C LEU A 1123 -2.15 44.27 -36.20
N VAL A 1124 -3.21 44.85 -35.64
CA VAL A 1124 -3.63 46.24 -35.88
C VAL A 1124 -3.00 47.22 -34.89
N GLN A 1125 -2.67 46.78 -33.67
CA GLN A 1125 -1.93 47.59 -32.69
C GLN A 1125 -0.43 47.58 -32.96
N SER A 1126 -0.01 48.28 -34.02
CA SER A 1126 1.39 48.67 -34.23
C SER A 1126 1.96 49.34 -32.97
N PRO A 1127 3.20 49.04 -32.56
CA PRO A 1127 3.82 49.69 -31.40
C PRO A 1127 4.10 51.16 -31.69
N ASP A 1128 3.67 52.04 -30.78
CA ASP A 1128 3.91 53.49 -30.92
C ASP A 1128 5.42 53.82 -30.97
N PRO A 1129 5.85 54.69 -31.89
CA PRO A 1129 7.26 55.07 -32.00
C PRO A 1129 7.70 55.91 -30.80
N ILE A 1130 8.85 55.55 -30.22
CA ILE A 1130 9.44 56.25 -29.07
C ILE A 1130 9.76 57.71 -29.44
N SER A 1131 8.92 58.64 -28.99
CA SER A 1131 9.08 60.07 -29.26
C SER A 1131 10.20 60.68 -28.41
N ALA A 1132 11.41 60.65 -28.95
CA ALA A 1132 12.53 61.39 -28.40
C ALA A 1132 12.41 62.88 -28.80
N LEU A 1133 11.78 63.71 -27.97
CA LEU A 1133 12.08 65.15 -27.76
C LEU A 1133 11.07 65.82 -26.79
N SER A 1134 11.41 65.90 -25.50
CA SER A 1134 10.97 67.01 -24.64
C SER A 1134 12.13 67.43 -23.74
N ASN A 1135 12.30 68.74 -23.52
CA ASN A 1135 13.56 69.28 -23.01
C ASN A 1135 13.33 70.26 -21.85
N ARG A 1136 13.75 69.84 -20.65
CA ARG A 1136 14.30 70.69 -19.56
C ARG A 1136 13.49 71.91 -19.10
N ARG A 1137 12.95 71.83 -17.88
CA ARG A 1137 13.17 72.86 -16.81
C ARG A 1137 12.69 72.42 -15.41
N VAL A 1138 13.62 72.43 -14.45
CA VAL A 1138 13.58 73.18 -13.16
C VAL A 1138 12.23 73.18 -12.41
N ARG A 1139 12.13 72.72 -11.14
CA ARG A 1139 12.61 73.48 -9.97
C ARG A 1139 12.66 72.68 -8.64
N ARG A 1140 13.87 72.61 -8.04
CA ARG A 1140 14.29 72.85 -6.62
C ARG A 1140 13.43 72.37 -5.42
N SER A 1141 14.15 72.10 -4.33
CA SER A 1141 13.77 72.03 -2.90
C SER A 1141 13.23 70.70 -2.34
N ASP A 1142 13.58 70.28 -1.12
CA ASP A 1142 14.76 70.58 -0.25
C ASP A 1142 14.83 69.53 0.90
N LEU A 1143 15.94 69.48 1.65
CA LEU A 1143 16.19 68.73 2.91
C LEU A 1143 16.14 67.18 2.82
N SER A 1144 17.16 66.35 3.06
CA SER A 1144 18.33 66.30 3.98
C SER A 1144 18.10 65.50 5.29
N SER A 1145 18.73 64.34 5.41
CA SER A 1145 19.59 63.97 6.56
C SER A 1145 20.28 62.63 6.34
N GLN A 1146 21.61 62.59 6.59
CA GLN A 1146 22.42 61.51 7.19
C GLN A 1146 22.30 60.03 6.70
N GLN A 1147 23.39 59.27 6.49
CA GLN A 1147 24.82 59.60 6.59
C GLN A 1147 25.67 58.54 5.84
N ASP A 1148 26.68 59.04 5.12
CA ASP A 1148 28.00 58.50 4.70
C ASP A 1148 28.42 57.05 5.13
N LYS A 1149 29.33 56.35 4.41
CA LYS A 1149 30.52 56.87 3.69
C LYS A 1149 31.18 55.83 2.76
N GLU A 1150 31.77 56.31 1.64
CA GLU A 1150 32.97 55.79 0.90
C GLU A 1150 33.00 54.33 0.34
N GLU A 1151 33.63 54.00 -0.79
CA GLU A 1151 34.37 54.80 -1.81
C GLU A 1151 34.32 54.14 -3.22
N SER A 1152 34.99 54.74 -4.21
CA SER A 1152 35.15 54.29 -5.63
C SER A 1152 36.60 54.65 -6.06
N PRO A 1153 37.10 54.59 -7.34
CA PRO A 1153 36.48 54.23 -8.64
C PRO A 1153 37.40 53.44 -9.63
N SER A 1154 37.02 53.43 -10.93
CA SER A 1154 37.88 53.38 -12.15
C SER A 1154 38.50 52.03 -12.62
N ALA A 1155 38.74 51.77 -13.92
CA ALA A 1155 38.22 52.36 -15.19
C ALA A 1155 38.59 51.51 -16.45
N GLU A 1156 37.88 51.78 -17.58
CA GLU A 1156 38.18 51.46 -19.01
C GLU A 1156 38.43 49.98 -19.47
N GLY A 1157 38.09 49.57 -20.70
CA GLY A 1157 37.26 50.22 -21.75
C GLY A 1157 37.43 49.66 -23.19
N LYS A 1158 36.41 49.89 -24.05
CA LYS A 1158 36.41 49.81 -25.54
C LYS A 1158 36.54 48.41 -26.22
N SER A 1159 36.30 48.25 -27.54
CA SER A 1159 34.99 48.27 -28.24
C SER A 1159 35.08 47.95 -29.77
N LEU A 1160 34.28 46.99 -30.27
CA LEU A 1160 33.83 46.83 -31.69
C LEU A 1160 34.95 46.52 -32.74
N SER A 1161 34.73 46.14 -34.03
CA SER A 1161 33.52 46.12 -34.89
C SER A 1161 33.61 45.16 -36.12
N ALA A 1162 32.44 44.63 -36.57
CA ALA A 1162 32.03 44.52 -38.00
C ALA A 1162 32.75 43.50 -38.96
N THR A 1163 32.24 42.97 -40.09
CA THR A 1163 30.96 42.99 -40.85
C THR A 1163 31.03 42.02 -42.07
N ARG A 1164 29.87 41.78 -42.74
CA ARG A 1164 29.62 41.29 -44.13
C ARG A 1164 29.76 39.77 -44.42
N SER A 1165 29.00 39.16 -45.35
CA SER A 1165 27.69 39.51 -45.98
C SER A 1165 27.18 38.44 -46.99
N LEU A 1166 25.84 38.27 -47.09
CA LEU A 1166 25.02 37.95 -48.32
C LEU A 1166 25.39 36.69 -49.16
N ALA A 1167 24.52 35.65 -49.27
CA ALA A 1167 23.37 35.49 -50.20
C ALA A 1167 23.74 34.62 -51.45
N ALA A 1168 22.87 33.89 -52.16
CA ALA A 1168 21.46 33.46 -51.97
C ALA A 1168 21.09 32.27 -52.91
N SER A 1169 19.95 31.59 -52.63
CA SER A 1169 19.14 30.70 -53.52
C SER A 1169 19.81 29.40 -54.09
N SER A 1170 19.10 28.37 -54.61
CA SER A 1170 17.69 28.24 -55.03
C SER A 1170 17.09 26.81 -55.00
N ARG A 1171 15.81 26.71 -54.57
CA ARG A 1171 14.68 25.88 -55.11
C ARG A 1171 14.85 24.44 -55.65
N ILE A 1172 13.98 23.53 -55.12
CA ILE A 1172 13.08 22.56 -55.84
C ILE A 1172 13.79 21.30 -56.45
N ASP A 1173 13.24 20.07 -56.46
CA ASP A 1173 11.85 19.57 -56.37
C ASP A 1173 11.66 18.27 -55.50
N LYS A 1174 10.45 17.70 -55.52
CA LYS A 1174 10.02 16.36 -55.05
C LYS A 1174 10.80 15.21 -55.75
N VAL A 1175 10.82 13.96 -55.26
CA VAL A 1175 9.71 12.96 -55.23
C VAL A 1175 10.12 11.75 -54.35
N ALA A 1176 9.15 11.09 -53.71
CA ALA A 1176 9.30 9.85 -52.93
C ALA A 1176 9.16 8.58 -53.82
N PRO A 1177 9.55 7.38 -53.36
CA PRO A 1177 8.74 6.65 -52.37
C PRO A 1177 9.36 6.56 -50.97
#